data_AF-A0A1F5LI90-F1
#
_entry.id   AF-A0A1F5LI90-F1
#
_cell.length_a   1.000
_cell.length_b   1.000
_cell.length_c   1.000
_cell.angle_alpha   90.00
_cell.angle_beta   90.00
_cell.angle_gamma   90.00
#
_symmetry.space_group_name_H-M   'P 1'
#
loop_
_entity.id
_entity.type
_entity.pdbx_description
1 polymer ?
#
loop_
_entity_poly.entity_id
_entity_poly.type
_entity_poly.pdbx_seq_one_letter_code
_entity_poly.pdbx_strand_id
1 'polypeptide(L)'
;MPEKVRTVFADSDDEKVVPKKTTHPPTEEPARKKKGNKKRKRDECEANGAGQEKPSEPPVPVQVEKADPTPEKLEEAPRTNGAPSKPKPKHKSKSLTDTKTNFTSLREKAKALLETRRKLPIFANADEIRKYLREQDVMLLIGETGSGKSTQIPQFLVDEFWCRPVPTQITHNGKTGKKHIGGCIAITQPRRVAAISLARRVAEEMGTPLGNHSPASKVGYSVRFDTSTSPSTRVKFLTEGMLLQEMLHDPFLTRYSAIVVDEVHERGINVDLVLGFLRNLVASKFEGRGGVPLKVVVMSATADMESLTGFFQEGYKLPGPAPKSIENGVDADKMDTSDSKEIAACHIKGRQFPVKTIYSPQPVHDFVDAALKVIFQIHCKEPMPGDILVFLTGQETVEALEHLVNEYAMGMDPTLPKIQVLPLFAALPQAAQQRVFMPAPPRTRKVVLSTNIAETSVTVSGVRYVVDCGKAKVKQFRTRLGLDSLLVKPISKSAAIQRKGRAGREAPGQCFRLYTEKDYLALDETNTPEILRCDLSQALLNMKARGVDDIVGFPFLTRPPREALEKALLQLLSIDALEETGKISDVGQHIAKLPLTPTLGRVLLAAAENGPECLIDVIDIISCLSVENIFLNTTSEEKKEAAEAARRDLYRREGDHLTMLATVRVYAAEHSDRKAWAERHLVSHRAMQSVMDVRKQLRMQCRQAKLLTSELSNSVSSHDPSPIRILQSFLAGFATNTARLVPDGSYRTIVGNQTVAIHPSSVLFGKKVEAIMYNEFVFTNRSYARGVSAVQMDWIGEALAGKE
;
A
#
# COMPACT_ATOMS: atom_id res chain seq x y z
N MET A 1 -29.92 5.03 -23.10
CA MET A 1 -30.93 6.09 -22.88
C MET A 1 -32.26 5.48 -23.25
N PRO A 2 -33.22 5.51 -22.33
CA PRO A 2 -34.20 6.62 -22.37
C PRO A 2 -34.04 7.70 -21.29
N GLU A 3 -34.77 8.79 -21.54
CA GLU A 3 -35.43 9.78 -20.66
C GLU A 3 -34.98 10.08 -19.21
N LYS A 4 -34.24 11.19 -19.08
CA LYS A 4 -34.42 12.30 -18.11
C LYS A 4 -35.19 12.03 -16.80
N VAL A 5 -34.45 11.90 -15.69
CA VAL A 5 -34.93 12.33 -14.36
C VAL A 5 -34.58 13.80 -14.16
N ARG A 6 -35.56 14.62 -13.73
CA ARG A 6 -35.33 16.01 -13.26
C ARG A 6 -35.22 16.02 -11.75
N THR A 7 -34.06 16.37 -11.20
CA THR A 7 -33.97 16.94 -9.85
C THR A 7 -34.16 18.45 -9.93
N VAL A 8 -34.95 19.01 -9.02
CA VAL A 8 -35.17 20.46 -8.93
C VAL A 8 -34.09 21.06 -8.04
N PHE A 9 -33.25 21.91 -8.62
CA PHE A 9 -32.40 22.84 -7.87
C PHE A 9 -33.12 24.18 -7.78
N ALA A 10 -33.03 24.83 -6.61
CA ALA A 10 -33.51 26.19 -6.43
C ALA A 10 -32.38 27.15 -6.81
N ASP A 11 -32.46 27.70 -8.02
CA ASP A 11 -31.55 28.76 -8.47
C ASP A 11 -31.93 30.11 -7.83
N SER A 12 -30.91 30.91 -7.51
CA SER A 12 -31.04 32.32 -7.17
C SER A 12 -29.80 33.05 -7.67
N ASP A 13 -29.99 34.05 -8.53
CA ASP A 13 -28.95 34.67 -9.35
C ASP A 13 -27.88 35.45 -8.54
N ASP A 14 -26.65 35.55 -9.06
CA ASP A 14 -26.23 36.73 -9.86
C ASP A 14 -24.76 36.60 -10.35
N GLU A 15 -24.50 36.50 -11.66
CA GLU A 15 -23.15 36.64 -12.26
C GLU A 15 -23.14 37.76 -13.33
N LYS A 16 -22.20 38.71 -13.22
CA LYS A 16 -22.10 39.85 -14.13
C LYS A 16 -21.12 39.62 -15.27
N VAL A 17 -21.64 39.64 -16.49
CA VAL A 17 -20.89 39.44 -17.75
C VAL A 17 -20.29 40.74 -18.29
N VAL A 18 -19.05 40.67 -18.80
CA VAL A 18 -18.41 41.72 -19.63
C VAL A 18 -17.72 41.04 -20.84
N PRO A 19 -17.83 41.54 -22.09
CA PRO A 19 -17.63 40.72 -23.30
C PRO A 19 -16.22 40.76 -23.93
N LYS A 20 -15.96 39.78 -24.80
CA LYS A 20 -14.79 39.74 -25.70
C LYS A 20 -14.96 40.66 -26.93
N LYS A 21 -13.85 41.05 -27.56
CA LYS A 21 -13.80 41.61 -28.93
C LYS A 21 -13.07 40.68 -29.90
N THR A 22 -13.37 40.83 -31.19
CA THR A 22 -12.83 40.07 -32.33
C THR A 22 -12.36 41.00 -33.44
N THR A 23 -11.35 40.56 -34.21
CA THR A 23 -10.96 41.10 -35.53
C THR A 23 -10.26 39.99 -36.35
N HIS A 24 -10.32 40.08 -37.68
CA HIS A 24 -9.91 39.04 -38.65
C HIS A 24 -8.78 39.52 -39.61
N PRO A 25 -8.19 38.64 -40.46
CA PRO A 25 -6.99 38.91 -41.29
C PRO A 25 -7.36 39.42 -42.72
N PRO A 26 -6.49 39.42 -43.75
CA PRO A 26 -5.87 38.24 -44.43
C PRO A 26 -4.30 38.36 -44.48
N THR A 27 -3.45 37.88 -45.41
CA THR A 27 -3.56 37.30 -46.78
C THR A 27 -2.28 36.52 -47.20
N GLU A 28 -2.42 35.67 -48.23
CA GLU A 28 -1.44 35.35 -49.30
C GLU A 28 -0.28 34.31 -49.17
N GLU A 29 0.12 33.82 -50.36
CA GLU A 29 0.92 32.62 -50.68
C GLU A 29 1.86 32.96 -51.88
N PRO A 30 2.90 32.17 -52.20
CA PRO A 30 2.85 31.49 -53.52
C PRO A 30 3.55 30.11 -53.59
N ALA A 31 3.30 29.38 -54.69
CA ALA A 31 3.66 27.96 -54.84
C ALA A 31 4.47 27.58 -56.11
N ARG A 32 4.86 26.29 -56.18
CA ARG A 32 5.30 25.46 -57.34
C ARG A 32 6.80 25.45 -57.74
N LYS A 33 7.38 24.22 -57.80
CA LYS A 33 7.63 23.46 -59.06
C LYS A 33 8.04 21.99 -58.81
N LYS A 34 8.17 21.18 -59.88
CA LYS A 34 8.30 19.70 -59.89
C LYS A 34 9.61 19.22 -60.58
N LYS A 35 9.87 17.89 -60.48
CA LYS A 35 10.86 17.00 -61.19
C LYS A 35 12.14 16.72 -60.36
N GLY A 36 12.77 15.53 -60.41
CA GLY A 36 12.42 14.28 -61.14
C GLY A 36 13.40 13.11 -60.89
N ASN A 37 13.10 11.91 -61.43
CA ASN A 37 13.85 10.64 -61.23
C ASN A 37 15.30 10.61 -61.78
N LYS A 38 16.21 9.83 -61.15
CA LYS A 38 16.96 8.72 -61.81
C LYS A 38 17.79 7.82 -60.87
N LYS A 39 18.17 6.62 -61.37
CA LYS A 39 19.03 5.59 -60.76
C LYS A 39 20.50 5.70 -61.22
N ARG A 40 21.45 5.27 -60.37
CA ARG A 40 22.78 4.60 -60.59
C ARG A 40 23.50 4.58 -59.21
N LYS A 41 24.15 3.55 -58.68
CA LYS A 41 24.81 2.29 -59.12
C LYS A 41 26.19 2.48 -59.79
N ARG A 42 27.15 1.64 -59.34
CA ARG A 42 28.56 1.43 -59.74
C ARG A 42 29.58 2.30 -59.01
N ASP A 43 30.81 1.87 -58.68
CA ASP A 43 31.48 0.54 -58.55
C ASP A 43 32.60 0.77 -57.49
N GLU A 44 33.01 -0.16 -56.61
CA GLU A 44 33.89 -1.34 -56.84
C GLU A 44 35.34 -1.01 -57.24
N CYS A 45 36.31 -1.54 -56.47
CA CYS A 45 37.73 -1.66 -56.82
C CYS A 45 38.29 -2.92 -56.14
N GLU A 46 38.59 -3.93 -56.95
CA GLU A 46 39.20 -5.19 -56.53
C GLU A 46 40.74 -5.11 -56.58
N ALA A 47 41.43 -6.02 -55.89
CA ALA A 47 42.71 -6.56 -56.35
C ALA A 47 43.02 -7.92 -55.71
N ASN A 48 42.78 -8.98 -56.49
CA ASN A 48 43.63 -10.16 -56.75
C ASN A 48 44.51 -10.76 -55.62
N GLY A 49 44.61 -12.09 -55.46
CA GLY A 49 43.94 -13.18 -56.17
C GLY A 49 44.89 -14.27 -56.64
N ALA A 50 44.71 -15.49 -56.11
CA ALA A 50 45.21 -16.75 -56.63
C ALA A 50 44.38 -17.88 -55.99
N GLY A 51 44.15 -18.99 -56.70
CA GLY A 51 43.47 -20.15 -56.15
C GLY A 51 43.39 -21.30 -57.13
N GLN A 52 43.17 -22.51 -56.63
CA GLN A 52 42.83 -23.67 -57.45
C GLN A 52 42.05 -24.73 -56.65
N GLU A 53 41.09 -25.32 -57.36
CA GLU A 53 40.56 -26.70 -57.18
C GLU A 53 39.71 -27.10 -55.94
N LYS A 54 39.01 -28.22 -56.17
CA LYS A 54 38.00 -28.94 -55.36
C LYS A 54 38.38 -30.45 -55.42
N PRO A 55 37.70 -31.42 -54.78
CA PRO A 55 36.54 -31.33 -53.88
C PRO A 55 36.66 -32.13 -52.55
N SER A 56 35.60 -32.07 -51.73
CA SER A 56 35.09 -33.13 -50.83
C SER A 56 36.06 -34.04 -50.05
N GLU A 57 36.11 -33.89 -48.72
CA GLU A 57 35.60 -34.87 -47.73
C GLU A 57 35.59 -34.28 -46.29
N PRO A 58 34.87 -34.88 -45.31
CA PRO A 58 34.75 -34.36 -43.94
C PRO A 58 35.65 -35.09 -42.90
N PRO A 59 36.34 -34.38 -42.00
CA PRO A 59 37.03 -34.98 -40.85
C PRO A 59 36.23 -34.96 -39.54
N VAL A 60 36.35 -36.05 -38.76
CA VAL A 60 35.78 -36.32 -37.41
C VAL A 60 36.79 -37.23 -36.67
N PRO A 61 36.72 -37.51 -35.35
CA PRO A 61 36.24 -36.70 -34.22
C PRO A 61 37.31 -35.65 -33.78
N VAL A 62 37.98 -35.55 -32.61
CA VAL A 62 38.09 -36.23 -31.27
C VAL A 62 38.65 -35.17 -30.27
N GLN A 63 38.52 -35.23 -28.94
CA GLN A 63 37.90 -36.20 -28.01
C GLN A 63 36.98 -35.48 -26.99
N VAL A 64 36.06 -36.20 -26.35
CA VAL A 64 35.51 -35.89 -25.02
C VAL A 64 35.32 -37.23 -24.29
N GLU A 65 35.85 -37.39 -23.09
CA GLU A 65 35.61 -38.60 -22.29
C GLU A 65 34.35 -38.49 -21.42
N LYS A 66 33.59 -39.58 -21.40
CA LYS A 66 32.56 -39.91 -20.41
C LYS A 66 32.77 -41.35 -19.97
N ALA A 67 32.46 -41.64 -18.71
CA ALA A 67 32.30 -43.00 -18.21
C ALA A 67 30.97 -43.14 -17.46
N ASP A 68 30.04 -43.85 -18.09
CA ASP A 68 28.87 -44.56 -17.55
C ASP A 68 29.22 -46.08 -17.73
N PRO A 69 28.65 -47.07 -16.98
CA PRO A 69 27.20 -47.31 -17.01
C PRO A 69 26.54 -48.05 -15.80
N THR A 70 25.22 -48.25 -15.95
CA THR A 70 24.34 -49.28 -15.33
C THR A 70 24.48 -50.65 -16.06
N PRO A 71 23.72 -51.77 -15.82
CA PRO A 71 22.49 -52.04 -15.04
C PRO A 71 22.68 -53.25 -14.04
N GLU A 72 21.77 -54.16 -13.62
CA GLU A 72 20.37 -54.52 -13.96
C GLU A 72 19.57 -55.07 -12.74
N LYS A 73 19.21 -56.36 -12.68
CA LYS A 73 18.12 -56.90 -11.82
C LYS A 73 18.28 -58.36 -11.35
N LEU A 74 17.71 -58.62 -10.17
CA LEU A 74 16.90 -59.78 -9.71
C LEU A 74 17.24 -61.22 -10.14
N GLU A 75 17.44 -62.11 -9.15
CA GLU A 75 16.77 -63.43 -9.03
C GLU A 75 16.80 -63.95 -7.57
N GLU A 76 16.11 -65.05 -7.23
CA GLU A 76 15.77 -65.45 -5.83
C GLU A 76 16.20 -66.86 -5.37
N ALA A 77 16.45 -66.97 -4.04
CA ALA A 77 16.32 -68.18 -3.19
C ALA A 77 17.36 -69.34 -3.37
N PRO A 78 17.46 -70.36 -2.46
CA PRO A 78 16.69 -70.62 -1.23
C PRO A 78 17.48 -70.95 0.09
N ARG A 79 16.81 -70.75 1.24
CA ARG A 79 16.77 -71.54 2.52
C ARG A 79 18.07 -72.24 3.05
N THR A 80 18.42 -72.19 4.35
CA THR A 80 17.62 -72.72 5.50
C THR A 80 18.07 -72.22 6.90
N ASN A 81 17.09 -72.19 7.83
CA ASN A 81 17.11 -72.41 9.30
C ASN A 81 18.29 -72.02 10.22
N GLY A 82 17.98 -71.19 11.25
CA GLY A 82 18.77 -71.06 12.49
C GLY A 82 18.17 -70.06 13.50
N ALA A 83 17.63 -70.55 14.63
CA ALA A 83 17.01 -69.76 15.71
C ALA A 83 17.69 -70.08 17.07
N PRO A 84 17.47 -69.35 18.21
CA PRO A 84 16.47 -68.31 18.48
C PRO A 84 17.05 -66.99 19.08
N SER A 85 16.19 -66.12 19.62
CA SER A 85 16.54 -64.75 20.05
C SER A 85 16.21 -64.43 21.53
N LYS A 86 17.04 -63.54 22.14
CA LYS A 86 16.84 -62.62 23.31
C LYS A 86 18.15 -62.48 24.13
N PRO A 87 18.34 -61.43 24.95
CA PRO A 87 18.14 -60.00 24.65
C PRO A 87 19.43 -59.18 24.96
N LYS A 88 19.71 -58.08 24.26
CA LYS A 88 20.88 -57.21 24.57
C LYS A 88 20.51 -56.04 25.52
N PRO A 89 21.41 -55.67 26.45
CA PRO A 89 21.15 -54.66 27.49
C PRO A 89 21.38 -53.20 27.02
N LYS A 90 20.91 -52.25 27.82
CA LYS A 90 21.07 -50.80 27.62
C LYS A 90 22.54 -50.37 27.74
N HIS A 91 22.99 -49.48 26.86
CA HIS A 91 24.15 -48.61 27.12
C HIS A 91 23.86 -47.16 26.72
N LYS A 92 24.45 -46.20 27.46
CA LYS A 92 24.13 -44.77 27.39
C LYS A 92 24.87 -44.10 26.23
N SER A 93 24.16 -43.45 25.31
CA SER A 93 24.75 -42.37 24.49
C SER A 93 24.83 -41.09 25.33
N LYS A 94 25.91 -40.31 25.14
CA LYS A 94 26.11 -39.04 25.87
C LYS A 94 25.29 -37.93 25.19
N SER A 95 24.54 -37.16 25.98
CA SER A 95 23.97 -35.89 25.51
C SER A 95 25.09 -34.86 25.30
N LEU A 96 25.35 -34.48 24.05
CA LEU A 96 26.11 -33.27 23.76
C LEU A 96 25.20 -32.07 24.07
N THR A 97 25.45 -31.44 25.22
CA THR A 97 24.76 -30.19 25.62
C THR A 97 25.28 -29.05 24.77
N ASP A 98 24.51 -28.67 23.75
CA ASP A 98 24.93 -27.63 22.81
C ASP A 98 24.93 -26.22 23.44
N THR A 99 25.66 -25.29 22.81
CA THR A 99 26.31 -24.20 23.54
C THR A 99 25.49 -22.91 23.60
N LYS A 100 25.05 -22.55 24.81
CA LYS A 100 24.66 -21.19 25.27
C LYS A 100 23.95 -20.29 24.24
N THR A 101 22.64 -20.47 24.04
CA THR A 101 21.79 -19.39 23.50
C THR A 101 21.46 -18.37 24.59
N ASN A 102 21.91 -17.12 24.45
CA ASN A 102 21.69 -16.04 25.42
C ASN A 102 20.25 -15.50 25.39
N PHE A 103 19.29 -16.29 25.87
CA PHE A 103 17.93 -15.84 26.15
C PHE A 103 17.86 -14.95 27.41
N THR A 104 18.33 -13.70 27.28
CA THR A 104 17.97 -12.62 28.20
C THR A 104 16.44 -12.50 28.25
N SER A 105 15.87 -12.45 29.46
CA SER A 105 14.42 -12.45 29.60
C SER A 105 13.81 -11.17 29.02
N LEU A 106 12.56 -11.25 28.55
CA LEU A 106 11.85 -10.05 28.06
C LEU A 106 11.75 -8.96 29.13
N ARG A 107 11.78 -9.32 30.42
CA ARG A 107 11.82 -8.37 31.54
C ARG A 107 13.17 -7.67 31.70
N GLU A 108 14.29 -8.36 31.47
CA GLU A 108 15.61 -7.70 31.42
C GLU A 108 15.70 -6.73 30.24
N LYS A 109 15.23 -7.14 29.05
CA LYS A 109 15.21 -6.26 27.87
C LYS A 109 14.36 -5.01 28.12
N ALA A 110 13.17 -5.16 28.70
CA ALA A 110 12.31 -4.03 29.06
C ALA A 110 12.98 -3.08 30.09
N LYS A 111 13.67 -3.62 31.10
CA LYS A 111 14.46 -2.82 32.06
C LYS A 111 15.57 -2.03 31.38
N ALA A 112 16.38 -2.66 30.52
CA ALA A 112 17.46 -2.00 29.79
C ALA A 112 16.92 -0.91 28.83
N LEU A 113 15.78 -1.16 28.19
CA LEU A 113 15.14 -0.18 27.32
C LEU A 113 14.54 1.01 28.09
N LEU A 114 14.16 0.85 29.37
CA LEU A 114 13.56 1.92 30.18
C LEU A 114 14.47 3.14 30.35
N GLU A 115 15.77 2.95 30.48
CA GLU A 115 16.74 4.07 30.57
C GLU A 115 16.79 4.89 29.28
N THR A 116 16.74 4.22 28.12
CA THR A 116 16.69 4.87 26.81
C THR A 116 15.34 5.55 26.58
N ARG A 117 14.24 4.95 27.02
CA ARG A 117 12.90 5.53 26.94
C ARG A 117 12.76 6.80 27.78
N ARG A 118 13.31 6.82 29.00
CA ARG A 118 13.39 8.01 29.86
C ARG A 118 14.15 9.18 29.23
N LYS A 119 15.04 8.90 28.27
CA LYS A 119 15.78 9.92 27.52
C LYS A 119 15.01 10.48 26.31
N LEU A 120 13.85 9.93 25.94
CA LEU A 120 13.03 10.44 24.82
C LEU A 120 12.35 11.78 25.19
N PRO A 121 12.24 12.74 24.25
CA PRO A 121 11.63 14.06 24.51
C PRO A 121 10.24 13.98 25.16
N ILE A 122 9.36 13.10 24.67
CA ILE A 122 7.98 12.95 25.17
C ILE A 122 7.90 12.49 26.63
N PHE A 123 8.96 11.90 27.20
CA PHE A 123 8.91 11.32 28.54
C PHE A 123 8.77 12.39 29.63
N ALA A 124 9.23 13.63 29.37
CA ALA A 124 9.06 14.75 30.30
C ALA A 124 7.59 15.19 30.44
N ASN A 125 6.79 15.07 29.39
CA ASN A 125 5.38 15.47 29.35
C ASN A 125 4.42 14.31 29.74
N ALA A 126 4.93 13.17 30.21
CA ALA A 126 4.12 11.96 30.41
C ALA A 126 2.92 12.16 31.36
N ASP A 127 3.08 12.93 32.43
CA ASP A 127 2.02 13.18 33.41
C ASP A 127 1.09 14.34 33.03
N GLU A 128 1.59 15.29 32.24
CA GLU A 128 0.79 16.33 31.58
C GLU A 128 -0.18 15.70 30.55
N ILE A 129 0.33 14.81 29.69
CA ILE A 129 -0.44 14.02 28.73
C ILE A 129 -1.52 13.18 29.43
N ARG A 130 -1.22 12.57 30.58
CA ARG A 130 -2.20 11.86 31.40
C ARG A 130 -3.26 12.81 31.97
N LYS A 131 -2.86 13.98 32.49
CA LYS A 131 -3.78 14.99 33.02
C LYS A 131 -4.79 15.41 31.94
N TYR A 132 -4.32 15.84 30.77
CA TYR A 132 -5.18 16.26 29.66
C TYR A 132 -6.20 15.19 29.25
N LEU A 133 -5.82 13.90 29.21
CA LEU A 133 -6.74 12.82 28.81
C LEU A 133 -7.64 12.30 29.94
N ARG A 134 -7.40 12.70 31.20
CA ARG A 134 -8.38 12.54 32.29
C ARG A 134 -9.47 13.62 32.20
N GLU A 135 -9.07 14.86 31.91
CA GLU A 135 -9.94 16.05 31.89
C GLU A 135 -10.72 16.18 30.57
N GLN A 136 -10.08 15.95 29.42
CA GLN A 136 -10.66 16.12 28.08
C GLN A 136 -10.81 14.80 27.32
N ASP A 137 -11.72 14.78 26.35
CA ASP A 137 -12.01 13.60 25.52
C ASP A 137 -11.20 13.56 24.21
N VAL A 138 -10.74 14.73 23.73
CA VAL A 138 -9.85 14.87 22.57
C VAL A 138 -8.57 15.59 22.99
N MET A 139 -7.42 15.06 22.58
CA MET A 139 -6.12 15.73 22.72
C MET A 139 -5.38 15.73 21.38
N LEU A 140 -4.88 16.90 20.98
CA LEU A 140 -3.99 17.07 19.83
C LEU A 140 -2.53 17.06 20.32
N LEU A 141 -1.67 16.28 19.66
CA LEU A 141 -0.27 16.09 20.06
C LEU A 141 0.67 16.38 18.89
N ILE A 142 1.37 17.51 18.94
CA ILE A 142 2.51 17.74 18.05
C ILE A 142 3.77 17.18 18.69
N GLY A 143 4.52 16.43 17.90
CA GLY A 143 5.91 16.12 18.20
C GLY A 143 6.62 15.64 16.95
N GLU A 144 7.84 16.12 16.74
CA GLU A 144 8.70 15.70 15.64
C GLU A 144 8.80 14.16 15.60
N THR A 145 8.90 13.59 14.40
CA THR A 145 9.10 12.14 14.26
C THR A 145 10.38 11.72 15.00
N GLY A 146 10.32 10.67 15.82
CA GLY A 146 11.42 10.28 16.73
C GLY A 146 11.38 10.87 18.14
N SER A 147 10.51 11.84 18.43
CA SER A 147 10.27 12.36 19.80
C SER A 147 9.71 11.32 20.79
N GLY A 148 9.18 10.20 20.28
CA GLY A 148 8.68 9.07 21.06
C GLY A 148 7.16 8.85 21.00
N LYS A 149 6.39 9.70 20.28
CA LYS A 149 4.91 9.65 20.18
C LYS A 149 4.34 8.22 20.13
N SER A 150 4.60 7.54 19.01
CA SER A 150 4.02 6.26 18.62
C SER A 150 4.39 5.09 19.54
N THR A 151 5.52 5.17 20.26
CA THR A 151 5.96 4.12 21.19
C THR A 151 5.55 4.39 22.63
N GLN A 152 5.61 5.65 23.10
CA GLN A 152 5.41 5.96 24.52
C GLN A 152 3.96 6.31 24.87
N ILE A 153 3.18 6.98 24.00
CA ILE A 153 1.76 7.30 24.26
C ILE A 153 0.94 6.07 24.69
N PRO A 154 0.92 4.94 23.95
CA PRO A 154 0.17 3.76 24.39
C PRO A 154 0.66 3.21 25.73
N GLN A 155 1.96 3.33 26.03
CA GLN A 155 2.54 2.87 27.31
C GLN A 155 2.28 3.83 28.48
N PHE A 156 1.98 5.10 28.22
CA PHE A 156 1.57 6.07 29.25
C PHE A 156 0.10 5.93 29.63
N LEU A 157 -0.74 5.57 28.67
CA LEU A 157 -2.19 5.51 28.80
C LEU A 157 -2.74 4.14 29.20
N VAL A 158 -2.08 3.03 28.80
CA VAL A 158 -2.64 1.67 28.96
C VAL A 158 -3.01 1.31 30.41
N ASP A 159 -2.34 1.85 31.42
CA ASP A 159 -2.65 1.54 32.83
C ASP A 159 -3.45 2.64 33.57
N GLU A 160 -3.94 3.65 32.85
CA GLU A 160 -4.92 4.62 33.35
C GLU A 160 -6.25 3.96 33.77
N PHE A 161 -6.97 4.57 34.71
CA PHE A 161 -8.20 4.00 35.27
C PHE A 161 -9.31 3.81 34.22
N TRP A 162 -9.44 4.75 33.29
CA TRP A 162 -10.40 4.71 32.18
C TRP A 162 -9.96 3.77 31.03
N CYS A 163 -8.74 3.23 31.07
CA CYS A 163 -8.26 2.16 30.20
C CYS A 163 -8.59 0.74 30.73
N ARG A 164 -9.45 0.63 31.75
CA ARG A 164 -9.99 -0.64 32.27
C ARG A 164 -11.34 -0.96 31.60
N PRO A 165 -11.70 -2.23 31.36
CA PRO A 165 -13.01 -2.59 30.83
C PRO A 165 -14.13 -2.26 31.84
N VAL A 166 -15.14 -1.51 31.44
CA VAL A 166 -16.30 -1.14 32.25
C VAL A 166 -17.52 -2.01 31.88
N PRO A 167 -18.10 -2.79 32.82
CA PRO A 167 -19.32 -3.56 32.56
C PRO A 167 -20.53 -2.62 32.44
N THR A 168 -21.06 -2.48 31.23
CA THR A 168 -22.07 -1.46 30.88
C THR A 168 -23.28 -2.11 30.21
N GLN A 169 -24.48 -1.55 30.40
CA GLN A 169 -25.64 -1.89 29.57
C GLN A 169 -25.65 -1.00 28.32
N ILE A 170 -25.73 -1.63 27.15
CA ILE A 170 -25.85 -0.94 25.86
C ILE A 170 -27.17 -1.36 25.22
N THR A 171 -27.99 -0.39 24.83
CA THR A 171 -29.15 -0.61 23.95
C THR A 171 -28.73 -0.28 22.52
N HIS A 172 -28.86 -1.24 21.60
CA HIS A 172 -28.56 -1.04 20.19
C HIS A 172 -29.56 -1.82 19.32
N ASN A 173 -30.13 -1.18 18.30
CA ASN A 173 -31.20 -1.72 17.45
C ASN A 173 -32.32 -2.42 18.25
N GLY A 174 -32.81 -1.74 19.30
CA GLY A 174 -33.86 -2.23 20.20
C GLY A 174 -33.44 -3.35 21.17
N LYS A 175 -32.19 -3.82 21.13
CA LYS A 175 -31.69 -4.91 21.99
C LYS A 175 -30.76 -4.38 23.08
N THR A 176 -31.12 -4.59 24.34
CA THR A 176 -30.30 -4.22 25.50
C THR A 176 -29.43 -5.40 25.92
N GLY A 177 -28.11 -5.20 25.98
CA GLY A 177 -27.14 -6.22 26.38
C GLY A 177 -26.10 -5.68 27.36
N LYS A 178 -25.64 -6.53 28.29
CA LYS A 178 -24.47 -6.24 29.13
C LYS A 178 -23.20 -6.52 28.31
N LYS A 179 -22.35 -5.51 28.12
CA LYS A 179 -21.08 -5.59 27.39
C LYS A 179 -19.98 -4.89 28.21
N HIS A 180 -18.75 -5.41 28.14
CA HIS A 180 -17.61 -4.67 28.66
C HIS A 180 -17.16 -3.65 27.61
N ILE A 181 -17.01 -2.39 28.02
CA ILE A 181 -16.56 -1.28 27.17
C ILE A 181 -15.14 -0.89 27.55
N GLY A 182 -14.27 -0.74 26.57
CA GLY A 182 -12.87 -0.39 26.77
C GLY A 182 -11.99 -1.57 27.23
N GLY A 183 -10.80 -1.24 27.73
CA GLY A 183 -9.75 -2.21 28.09
C GLY A 183 -8.59 -2.32 27.10
N CYS A 184 -8.77 -1.79 25.88
CA CYS A 184 -7.78 -1.77 24.81
C CYS A 184 -7.57 -0.35 24.26
N ILE A 185 -6.38 -0.07 23.73
CA ILE A 185 -6.03 1.14 22.98
C ILE A 185 -5.70 0.73 21.55
N ALA A 186 -6.32 1.39 20.57
CA ALA A 186 -5.95 1.26 19.16
C ALA A 186 -5.00 2.40 18.76
N ILE A 187 -3.99 2.10 17.95
CA ILE A 187 -3.03 3.08 17.42
C ILE A 187 -2.96 2.90 15.91
N THR A 188 -3.50 3.85 15.15
CA THR A 188 -3.45 3.78 13.69
C THR A 188 -2.05 4.12 13.18
N GLN A 189 -1.69 3.58 12.02
CA GLN A 189 -0.46 3.87 11.29
C GLN A 189 -0.74 3.75 9.78
N PRO A 190 -0.36 4.76 8.96
CA PRO A 190 -0.65 4.75 7.52
C PRO A 190 0.05 3.61 6.75
N ARG A 191 1.04 2.94 7.35
CA ARG A 191 1.90 1.95 6.69
C ARG A 191 1.96 0.64 7.47
N ARG A 192 1.71 -0.48 6.78
CA ARG A 192 1.76 -1.86 7.35
C ARG A 192 3.07 -2.13 8.10
N VAL A 193 4.20 -1.69 7.53
CA VAL A 193 5.55 -1.87 8.11
C VAL A 193 5.73 -1.07 9.41
N ALA A 194 5.16 0.14 9.51
CA ALA A 194 5.17 0.94 10.74
C ALA A 194 4.34 0.25 11.84
N ALA A 195 3.11 -0.17 11.54
CA ALA A 195 2.25 -0.89 12.50
C ALA A 195 2.93 -2.14 13.09
N ILE A 196 3.51 -2.98 12.24
CA ILE A 196 4.19 -4.23 12.66
C ILE A 196 5.48 -3.95 13.44
N SER A 197 6.29 -2.97 13.01
CA SER A 197 7.55 -2.67 13.69
C SER A 197 7.35 -1.95 15.04
N LEU A 198 6.40 -1.02 15.12
CA LEU A 198 6.00 -0.38 16.38
C LEU A 198 5.39 -1.37 17.36
N ALA A 199 4.51 -2.28 16.92
CA ALA A 199 3.97 -3.32 17.78
C ALA A 199 5.07 -4.23 18.35
N ARG A 200 6.01 -4.68 17.52
CA ARG A 200 7.17 -5.46 17.98
C ARG A 200 8.02 -4.69 19.00
N ARG A 201 8.34 -3.42 18.69
CA ARG A 201 9.15 -2.57 19.56
C ARG A 201 8.47 -2.29 20.90
N VAL A 202 7.17 -2.01 20.91
CA VAL A 202 6.41 -1.78 22.15
C VAL A 202 6.21 -3.08 22.93
N ALA A 203 6.10 -4.24 22.28
CA ALA A 203 6.12 -5.53 22.97
C ALA A 203 7.45 -5.76 23.72
N GLU A 204 8.58 -5.46 23.09
CA GLU A 204 9.92 -5.50 23.71
C GLU A 204 10.05 -4.48 24.87
N GLU A 205 9.60 -3.24 24.68
CA GLU A 205 9.64 -2.19 25.72
C GLU A 205 8.69 -2.46 26.90
N MET A 206 7.60 -3.20 26.70
CA MET A 206 6.68 -3.66 27.75
C MET A 206 7.04 -5.03 28.33
N GLY A 207 8.08 -5.70 27.81
CA GLY A 207 8.54 -7.01 28.28
C GLY A 207 7.54 -8.15 28.08
N THR A 208 6.75 -8.09 27.00
CA THR A 208 5.66 -9.02 26.68
C THR A 208 5.89 -9.70 25.32
N PRO A 209 5.41 -10.94 25.10
CA PRO A 209 5.37 -11.50 23.75
C PRO A 209 4.46 -10.68 22.83
N LEU A 210 4.69 -10.78 21.52
CA LEU A 210 3.91 -10.08 20.49
C LEU A 210 2.73 -10.94 20.03
N GLY A 211 1.53 -10.37 20.04
CA GLY A 211 0.36 -10.89 19.35
C GLY A 211 0.03 -12.35 19.69
N ASN A 212 -0.10 -13.21 18.68
CA ASN A 212 -0.48 -14.61 18.86
C ASN A 212 0.64 -15.54 19.36
N HIS A 213 1.87 -15.05 19.62
CA HIS A 213 2.94 -15.87 20.22
C HIS A 213 2.66 -16.31 21.68
N SER A 214 1.67 -15.71 22.35
CA SER A 214 1.20 -16.12 23.68
C SER A 214 -0.23 -15.66 23.91
N PRO A 215 -1.09 -16.41 24.64
CA PRO A 215 -2.37 -15.87 25.10
C PRO A 215 -2.19 -14.63 25.99
N ALA A 216 -1.05 -14.51 26.68
CA ALA A 216 -0.73 -13.42 27.60
C ALA A 216 -0.03 -12.20 26.96
N SER A 217 0.15 -12.17 25.63
CA SER A 217 0.71 -11.01 24.92
C SER A 217 -0.14 -9.77 25.17
N LYS A 218 0.43 -8.68 25.71
CA LYS A 218 -0.30 -7.43 25.94
C LYS A 218 -0.34 -6.51 24.71
N VAL A 219 0.57 -6.70 23.76
CA VAL A 219 0.73 -5.90 22.55
C VAL A 219 0.49 -6.79 21.32
N GLY A 220 -0.22 -6.27 20.32
CA GLY A 220 -0.46 -6.97 19.05
C GLY A 220 -0.66 -6.00 17.88
N TYR A 221 -0.87 -6.53 16.68
CA TYR A 221 -1.17 -5.73 15.50
C TYR A 221 -2.22 -6.35 14.57
N SER A 222 -2.81 -5.52 13.72
CA SER A 222 -3.73 -5.95 12.65
C SER A 222 -3.58 -5.04 11.43
N VAL A 223 -3.15 -5.61 10.31
CA VAL A 223 -3.06 -4.93 9.02
C VAL A 223 -3.81 -5.74 7.96
N ARG A 224 -4.06 -5.15 6.80
CA ARG A 224 -4.69 -5.90 5.69
C ARG A 224 -3.87 -7.17 5.41
N PHE A 225 -4.56 -8.31 5.40
CA PHE A 225 -4.05 -9.67 5.24
C PHE A 225 -3.00 -10.18 6.26
N ASP A 226 -2.82 -9.53 7.42
CA ASP A 226 -1.96 -10.05 8.49
C ASP A 226 -2.39 -9.52 9.87
N THR A 227 -2.73 -10.40 10.81
CA THR A 227 -3.21 -10.02 12.15
C THR A 227 -2.68 -10.95 13.21
N SER A 228 -1.95 -10.39 14.17
CA SER A 228 -1.36 -11.08 15.31
C SER A 228 -1.79 -10.39 16.60
N THR A 229 -2.85 -10.92 17.22
CA THR A 229 -3.41 -10.45 18.50
C THR A 229 -3.78 -11.63 19.39
N SER A 230 -3.80 -11.40 20.69
CA SER A 230 -4.24 -12.33 21.74
C SER A 230 -5.55 -11.86 22.39
N PRO A 231 -6.21 -12.70 23.22
CA PRO A 231 -7.28 -12.26 24.11
C PRO A 231 -6.83 -11.18 25.11
N SER A 232 -5.58 -11.22 25.58
CA SER A 232 -5.01 -10.24 26.52
C SER A 232 -4.43 -8.97 25.87
N THR A 233 -4.64 -8.74 24.57
CA THR A 233 -4.10 -7.56 23.87
C THR A 233 -4.79 -6.28 24.34
N ARG A 234 -4.04 -5.42 25.03
CA ARG A 234 -4.46 -4.09 25.51
C ARG A 234 -3.90 -2.94 24.67
N VAL A 235 -2.86 -3.19 23.87
CA VAL A 235 -2.27 -2.21 22.93
C VAL A 235 -2.29 -2.84 21.54
N LYS A 236 -3.03 -2.26 20.61
CA LYS A 236 -3.18 -2.77 19.24
C LYS A 236 -2.77 -1.71 18.22
N PHE A 237 -1.69 -1.97 17.48
CA PHE A 237 -1.33 -1.18 16.30
C PHE A 237 -2.11 -1.68 15.08
N LEU A 238 -2.67 -0.79 14.27
CA LEU A 238 -3.39 -1.19 13.06
C LEU A 238 -3.29 -0.16 11.95
N THR A 239 -3.52 -0.56 10.71
CA THR A 239 -3.75 0.41 9.61
C THR A 239 -5.18 0.97 9.71
N GLU A 240 -5.39 2.23 9.31
CA GLU A 240 -6.69 2.93 9.40
C GLU A 240 -7.81 2.14 8.71
N GLY A 241 -7.53 1.53 7.56
CA GLY A 241 -8.48 0.67 6.85
C GLY A 241 -8.94 -0.55 7.66
N MET A 242 -8.12 -1.07 8.58
CA MET A 242 -8.55 -2.13 9.50
C MET A 242 -9.39 -1.59 10.66
N LEU A 243 -9.15 -0.35 11.11
CA LEU A 243 -10.05 0.31 12.08
C LEU A 243 -11.42 0.59 11.45
N LEU A 244 -11.46 1.08 10.20
CA LEU A 244 -12.71 1.29 9.46
C LEU A 244 -13.48 -0.02 9.27
N GLN A 245 -12.80 -1.13 8.98
CA GLN A 245 -13.41 -2.48 8.90
C GLN A 245 -13.95 -2.99 10.25
N GLU A 246 -13.26 -2.71 11.36
CA GLU A 246 -13.81 -2.98 12.70
C GLU A 246 -15.04 -2.12 12.99
N MET A 247 -15.07 -0.85 12.55
CA MET A 247 -16.24 0.04 12.69
C MET A 247 -17.44 -0.36 11.82
N LEU A 248 -17.33 -1.33 10.89
CA LEU A 248 -18.50 -1.95 10.25
C LEU A 248 -19.21 -2.94 11.19
N HIS A 249 -18.52 -3.47 12.19
CA HIS A 249 -19.00 -4.52 13.10
C HIS A 249 -19.19 -4.01 14.54
N ASP A 250 -18.44 -2.99 14.94
CA ASP A 250 -18.54 -2.26 16.21
C ASP A 250 -18.49 -0.74 15.93
N PRO A 251 -19.57 -0.13 15.41
CA PRO A 251 -19.58 1.28 14.96
C PRO A 251 -19.18 2.28 16.05
N PHE A 252 -19.42 1.92 17.31
CA PHE A 252 -19.14 2.72 18.50
C PHE A 252 -17.77 2.41 19.15
N LEU A 253 -16.97 1.54 18.51
CA LEU A 253 -15.65 1.10 18.97
C LEU A 253 -15.64 0.65 20.44
N THR A 254 -16.67 -0.07 20.87
CA THR A 254 -16.87 -0.47 22.27
C THR A 254 -15.70 -1.26 22.85
N ARG A 255 -14.90 -1.97 22.03
CA ARG A 255 -13.66 -2.64 22.47
C ARG A 255 -12.59 -1.68 23.03
N TYR A 256 -12.61 -0.39 22.65
CA TYR A 256 -11.52 0.54 22.88
C TYR A 256 -11.86 1.64 23.89
N SER A 257 -10.90 1.93 24.78
CA SER A 257 -10.92 3.08 25.70
C SER A 257 -10.32 4.33 25.05
N ALA A 258 -9.31 4.15 24.20
CA ALA A 258 -8.72 5.22 23.39
C ALA A 258 -8.44 4.77 21.96
N ILE A 259 -8.57 5.72 21.03
CA ILE A 259 -8.01 5.65 19.68
C ILE A 259 -6.95 6.72 19.52
N VAL A 260 -5.76 6.31 19.11
CA VAL A 260 -4.64 7.18 18.75
C VAL A 260 -4.53 7.17 17.23
N VAL A 261 -4.78 8.31 16.58
CA VAL A 261 -4.59 8.49 15.13
C VAL A 261 -3.22 9.14 14.93
N ASP A 262 -2.25 8.40 14.39
CA ASP A 262 -0.86 8.88 14.26
C ASP A 262 -0.53 9.33 12.82
N GLU A 263 0.55 10.08 12.70
CA GLU A 263 1.13 10.59 11.45
C GLU A 263 0.07 11.24 10.51
N VAL A 264 -0.90 11.96 11.10
CA VAL A 264 -2.06 12.56 10.38
C VAL A 264 -1.64 13.51 9.25
N HIS A 265 -0.45 14.06 9.33
CA HIS A 265 0.19 14.85 8.29
C HIS A 265 0.50 14.09 6.98
N GLU A 266 0.38 12.76 6.93
CA GLU A 266 0.35 12.00 5.66
C GLU A 266 -0.98 12.22 4.88
N ARG A 267 -2.04 12.76 5.53
CA ARG A 267 -3.33 13.21 4.92
C ARG A 267 -3.97 12.21 3.92
N GLY A 268 -3.92 10.93 4.28
CA GLY A 268 -4.53 9.85 3.50
C GLY A 268 -6.04 9.73 3.69
N ILE A 269 -6.76 9.22 2.68
CA ILE A 269 -8.25 9.15 2.69
C ILE A 269 -8.80 8.47 3.96
N ASN A 270 -8.20 7.34 4.35
CA ASN A 270 -8.67 6.59 5.52
C ASN A 270 -8.44 7.35 6.85
N VAL A 271 -7.47 8.27 6.92
CA VAL A 271 -7.22 9.13 8.09
C VAL A 271 -8.35 10.16 8.20
N ASP A 272 -8.62 10.91 7.13
CA ASP A 272 -9.68 11.93 7.11
C ASP A 272 -11.07 11.29 7.39
N LEU A 273 -11.33 10.06 6.90
CA LEU A 273 -12.53 9.29 7.28
C LEU A 273 -12.56 8.95 8.78
N VAL A 274 -11.49 8.36 9.32
CA VAL A 274 -11.41 7.99 10.74
C VAL A 274 -11.62 9.22 11.63
N LEU A 275 -11.05 10.37 11.29
CA LEU A 275 -11.24 11.62 12.01
C LEU A 275 -12.71 12.09 11.99
N GLY A 276 -13.39 12.03 10.85
CA GLY A 276 -14.84 12.34 10.76
C GLY A 276 -15.71 11.43 11.63
N PHE A 277 -15.45 10.13 11.61
CA PHE A 277 -16.18 9.19 12.47
C PHE A 277 -15.87 9.36 13.96
N LEU A 278 -14.61 9.65 14.33
CA LEU A 278 -14.22 9.90 15.73
C LEU A 278 -14.79 11.22 16.26
N ARG A 279 -14.81 12.28 15.44
CA ARG A 279 -15.49 13.54 15.77
C ARG A 279 -16.96 13.28 16.14
N ASN A 280 -17.68 12.53 15.30
CA ASN A 280 -19.08 12.21 15.57
C ASN A 280 -19.25 11.38 16.85
N LEU A 281 -18.43 10.35 17.07
CA LEU A 281 -18.51 9.49 18.27
C LEU A 281 -18.20 10.19 19.59
N VAL A 282 -17.38 11.25 19.58
CA VAL A 282 -17.09 12.04 20.79
C VAL A 282 -18.11 13.18 20.97
N ALA A 283 -18.63 13.75 19.89
CA ALA A 283 -19.69 14.76 19.93
C ALA A 283 -21.05 14.17 20.35
N SER A 284 -21.38 12.92 19.95
CA SER A 284 -22.67 12.26 20.21
C SER A 284 -22.88 11.79 21.65
N LYS A 285 -22.28 12.47 22.65
CA LYS A 285 -22.41 12.23 24.10
C LYS A 285 -22.31 10.75 24.52
N PHE A 286 -21.51 9.97 23.79
CA PHE A 286 -21.26 8.54 24.00
C PHE A 286 -22.51 7.64 23.84
N GLU A 287 -23.44 8.03 22.97
CA GLU A 287 -24.47 7.14 22.41
C GLU A 287 -23.85 5.84 21.87
N GLY A 288 -24.59 4.72 22.03
CA GLY A 288 -24.09 3.38 21.72
C GLY A 288 -22.93 2.87 22.61
N ARG A 289 -22.37 3.71 23.49
CA ARG A 289 -21.36 3.35 24.50
C ARG A 289 -21.88 3.43 25.95
N GLY A 290 -23.18 3.59 26.16
CA GLY A 290 -23.80 3.59 27.49
C GLY A 290 -23.20 4.62 28.46
N GLY A 291 -22.80 5.79 27.95
CA GLY A 291 -22.16 6.85 28.74
C GLY A 291 -20.65 6.69 28.98
N VAL A 292 -20.02 5.57 28.57
CA VAL A 292 -18.57 5.38 28.73
C VAL A 292 -17.81 6.13 27.62
N PRO A 293 -16.98 7.14 27.94
CA PRO A 293 -16.31 7.96 26.94
C PRO A 293 -15.37 7.15 26.03
N LEU A 294 -15.09 7.71 24.85
CA LEU A 294 -13.99 7.28 23.99
C LEU A 294 -12.96 8.42 23.97
N LYS A 295 -11.74 8.16 24.41
CA LYS A 295 -10.65 9.14 24.32
C LYS A 295 -10.02 9.11 22.93
N VAL A 296 -9.73 10.27 22.36
CA VAL A 296 -9.12 10.41 21.03
C VAL A 296 -7.83 11.21 21.13
N VAL A 297 -6.74 10.65 20.62
CA VAL A 297 -5.44 11.33 20.52
C VAL A 297 -5.08 11.47 19.05
N VAL A 298 -4.87 12.70 18.60
CA VAL A 298 -4.51 13.00 17.20
C VAL A 298 -3.06 13.45 17.18
N MET A 299 -2.17 12.66 16.57
CA MET A 299 -0.73 12.90 16.61
C MET A 299 -0.20 13.38 15.25
N SER A 300 0.58 14.47 15.27
CA SER A 300 1.18 15.07 14.07
C SER A 300 2.67 15.37 14.28
N ALA A 301 3.38 15.56 13.17
CA ALA A 301 4.73 16.12 13.12
C ALA A 301 4.76 17.54 12.52
N THR A 302 3.63 18.04 12.02
CA THR A 302 3.45 19.39 11.46
C THR A 302 2.46 20.22 12.29
N ALA A 303 2.55 21.54 12.16
CA ALA A 303 1.84 22.50 13.01
C ALA A 303 0.43 22.89 12.53
N ASP A 304 -0.24 22.07 11.72
CA ASP A 304 -1.61 22.30 11.24
C ASP A 304 -2.66 22.02 12.34
N MET A 305 -2.55 22.78 13.42
CA MET A 305 -3.37 22.64 14.63
C MET A 305 -4.68 23.39 14.53
N GLU A 306 -4.70 24.56 13.87
CA GLU A 306 -5.89 25.39 13.77
C GLU A 306 -7.00 24.66 13.02
N SER A 307 -6.64 23.99 11.91
CA SER A 307 -7.53 23.09 11.15
C SER A 307 -8.07 21.95 12.01
N LEU A 308 -7.20 21.20 12.70
CA LEU A 308 -7.60 20.07 13.56
C LEU A 308 -8.41 20.51 14.79
N THR A 309 -8.08 21.64 15.39
CA THR A 309 -8.77 22.20 16.57
C THR A 309 -10.15 22.67 16.16
N GLY A 310 -10.25 23.50 15.11
CA GLY A 310 -11.51 23.97 14.55
C GLY A 310 -12.41 22.80 14.12
N PHE A 311 -11.83 21.77 13.49
CA PHE A 311 -12.55 20.58 13.06
C PHE A 311 -13.23 19.82 14.22
N PHE A 312 -12.54 19.59 15.34
CA PHE A 312 -13.16 18.93 16.49
C PHE A 312 -14.06 19.90 17.32
N GLN A 313 -13.71 21.19 17.40
CA GLN A 313 -14.55 22.20 18.06
C GLN A 313 -15.90 22.39 17.36
N GLU A 314 -15.94 22.40 16.02
CA GLU A 314 -17.18 22.41 15.24
C GLU A 314 -18.04 21.17 15.55
N GLY A 315 -17.42 20.03 15.86
CA GLY A 315 -18.12 18.83 16.35
C GLY A 315 -18.89 19.06 17.65
N TYR A 316 -18.31 19.76 18.63
CA TYR A 316 -18.98 20.09 19.89
C TYR A 316 -20.01 21.23 19.77
N LYS A 317 -19.92 22.07 18.73
CA LYS A 317 -20.85 23.18 18.49
C LYS A 317 -22.15 22.77 17.80
N LEU A 318 -22.20 21.59 17.18
CA LEU A 318 -23.41 21.08 16.55
C LEU A 318 -24.43 20.64 17.61
N PRO A 319 -25.66 21.18 17.62
CA PRO A 319 -26.71 20.65 18.47
C PRO A 319 -27.06 19.22 18.03
N GLY A 320 -27.32 18.34 19.00
CA GLY A 320 -27.90 17.02 18.73
C GLY A 320 -29.30 17.15 18.09
N PRO A 321 -29.85 16.04 17.54
CA PRO A 321 -31.18 16.06 16.92
C PRO A 321 -32.21 16.64 17.88
N ALA A 322 -32.92 17.67 17.44
CA ALA A 322 -33.79 18.47 18.30
C ALA A 322 -34.84 17.59 19.01
N PRO A 323 -35.02 17.73 20.34
CA PRO A 323 -36.17 17.15 21.02
C PRO A 323 -37.45 17.61 20.33
N LYS A 324 -38.41 16.70 20.13
CA LYS A 324 -39.74 17.08 19.65
C LYS A 324 -40.33 18.06 20.65
N SER A 325 -40.60 19.29 20.20
CA SER A 325 -41.11 20.37 21.05
C SER A 325 -42.46 19.98 21.63
N ILE A 326 -42.48 19.70 22.93
CA ILE A 326 -43.72 19.74 23.71
C ILE A 326 -44.02 21.21 23.96
N GLU A 327 -45.23 21.63 23.61
CA GLU A 327 -45.70 22.99 23.86
C GLU A 327 -45.84 23.21 25.37
N ASN A 328 -45.14 24.21 25.90
CA ASN A 328 -45.61 25.20 26.87
C ASN A 328 -44.44 26.14 27.21
N GLY A 329 -44.59 27.43 26.94
CA GLY A 329 -43.53 28.42 27.11
C GLY A 329 -43.53 29.07 28.48
N VAL A 330 -42.34 29.21 29.07
CA VAL A 330 -42.03 30.17 30.15
C VAL A 330 -40.62 30.73 29.90
N ASP A 331 -40.47 32.05 30.02
CA ASP A 331 -39.27 32.86 30.17
C ASP A 331 -38.01 32.47 29.36
N ALA A 332 -37.85 33.11 28.20
CA ALA A 332 -36.62 33.12 27.43
C ALA A 332 -35.67 34.24 27.88
N ASP A 333 -35.03 34.09 29.05
CA ASP A 333 -33.82 34.85 29.38
C ASP A 333 -32.91 34.09 30.37
N LYS A 334 -31.58 34.16 30.17
CA LYS A 334 -30.51 33.27 30.73
C LYS A 334 -30.41 31.87 30.11
N MET A 335 -29.87 31.83 28.88
CA MET A 335 -29.21 30.62 28.36
C MET A 335 -27.73 30.65 28.79
N ASP A 336 -27.34 29.81 29.76
CA ASP A 336 -25.97 29.80 30.30
C ASP A 336 -24.92 29.51 29.23
N THR A 337 -23.94 30.41 29.10
CA THR A 337 -22.84 30.34 28.12
C THR A 337 -21.61 29.58 28.63
N SER A 338 -21.85 28.52 29.43
CA SER A 338 -20.81 27.65 29.99
C SER A 338 -20.58 26.37 29.16
N ASP A 339 -19.34 25.88 29.15
CA ASP A 339 -18.87 24.62 28.54
C ASP A 339 -18.64 24.60 27.00
N SER A 340 -17.99 25.64 26.47
CA SER A 340 -17.13 25.45 25.30
C SER A 340 -15.91 24.57 25.66
N LYS A 341 -16.05 23.24 25.55
CA LYS A 341 -14.95 22.28 25.79
C LYS A 341 -13.71 22.62 24.94
N GLU A 342 -12.71 23.21 25.58
CA GLU A 342 -11.43 23.52 24.94
C GLU A 342 -10.62 22.25 24.71
N ILE A 343 -9.98 22.15 23.54
CA ILE A 343 -9.29 20.93 23.10
C ILE A 343 -7.83 21.01 23.55
N ALA A 344 -7.40 20.04 24.36
CA ALA A 344 -6.04 20.00 24.89
C ALA A 344 -5.01 19.86 23.75
N ALA A 345 -4.11 20.84 23.64
CA ALA A 345 -3.02 20.87 22.67
C ALA A 345 -1.66 20.70 23.38
N CYS A 346 -0.99 19.58 23.15
CA CYS A 346 0.31 19.28 23.76
C CYS A 346 1.44 19.36 22.71
N HIS A 347 2.45 20.19 22.97
CA HIS A 347 3.55 20.48 22.06
C HIS A 347 4.88 19.91 22.59
N ILE A 348 5.27 18.73 22.11
CA ILE A 348 6.55 18.11 22.46
C ILE A 348 7.67 18.82 21.70
N LYS A 349 8.45 19.66 22.41
CA LYS A 349 9.64 20.29 21.84
C LYS A 349 10.64 19.23 21.38
N GLY A 350 11.08 19.36 20.13
CA GLY A 350 12.04 18.45 19.50
C GLY A 350 13.42 18.46 20.17
N ARG A 351 14.23 17.44 19.85
CA ARG A 351 15.67 17.44 20.10
C ARG A 351 16.45 17.33 18.78
N GLN A 352 15.93 17.92 17.71
CA GLN A 352 16.70 18.05 16.48
C GLN A 352 17.92 18.93 16.72
N PHE A 353 19.09 18.39 16.40
CA PHE A 353 20.32 19.15 16.28
C PHE A 353 20.26 20.05 15.04
N PRO A 354 21.01 21.17 15.01
CA PRO A 354 21.00 22.07 13.86
C PRO A 354 21.45 21.36 12.58
N VAL A 355 20.64 21.52 11.52
CA VAL A 355 20.93 21.02 10.17
C VAL A 355 21.20 22.20 9.24
N LYS A 356 22.43 22.30 8.72
CA LYS A 356 22.80 23.28 7.69
C LYS A 356 22.08 22.92 6.39
N THR A 357 21.42 23.88 5.76
CA THR A 357 20.83 23.71 4.42
C THR A 357 21.76 24.30 3.38
N ILE A 358 21.93 23.59 2.27
CA ILE A 358 22.73 24.00 1.11
C ILE A 358 21.86 23.78 -0.12
N TYR A 359 21.68 24.80 -0.94
CA TYR A 359 20.91 24.74 -2.19
C TYR A 359 21.82 24.62 -3.41
N SER A 360 21.28 24.14 -4.52
CA SER A 360 21.94 24.27 -5.82
C SER A 360 21.96 25.74 -6.26
N PRO A 361 23.06 26.28 -6.79
CA PRO A 361 23.10 27.66 -7.31
C PRO A 361 22.30 27.84 -8.60
N GLN A 362 21.99 26.75 -9.31
CA GLN A 362 21.21 26.75 -10.56
C GLN A 362 20.21 25.57 -10.57
N PRO A 363 19.11 25.66 -11.34
CA PRO A 363 18.16 24.55 -11.48
C PRO A 363 18.82 23.28 -12.06
N VAL A 364 18.54 22.13 -11.45
CA VAL A 364 19.15 20.85 -11.84
C VAL A 364 18.19 20.06 -12.73
N HIS A 365 18.63 19.74 -13.95
CA HIS A 365 17.89 18.88 -14.87
C HIS A 365 18.05 17.39 -14.50
N ASP A 366 19.29 16.88 -14.49
CA ASP A 366 19.60 15.53 -14.02
C ASP A 366 19.94 15.53 -12.52
N PHE A 367 18.95 15.15 -11.72
CA PHE A 367 19.09 15.02 -10.27
C PHE A 367 19.73 13.69 -9.82
N VAL A 368 19.94 12.73 -10.73
CA VAL A 368 20.64 11.46 -10.44
C VAL A 368 22.14 11.68 -10.50
N ASP A 369 22.64 12.30 -11.58
CA ASP A 369 24.04 12.74 -11.70
C ASP A 369 24.42 13.77 -10.61
N ALA A 370 23.55 14.75 -10.34
CA ALA A 370 23.80 15.69 -9.25
C ALA A 370 23.81 15.02 -7.87
N ALA A 371 22.97 14.01 -7.63
CA ALA A 371 23.02 13.22 -6.40
C ALA A 371 24.32 12.41 -6.30
N LEU A 372 24.77 11.76 -7.39
CA LEU A 372 26.04 11.03 -7.47
C LEU A 372 27.22 11.91 -7.06
N LYS A 373 27.32 13.10 -7.65
CA LYS A 373 28.36 14.10 -7.35
C LYS A 373 28.34 14.54 -5.90
N VAL A 374 27.16 14.79 -5.33
CA VAL A 374 27.02 15.17 -3.91
C VAL A 374 27.35 14.01 -2.96
N ILE A 375 26.99 12.77 -3.28
CA ILE A 375 27.34 11.56 -2.50
C ILE A 375 28.86 11.44 -2.38
N PHE A 376 29.61 11.53 -3.50
CA PHE A 376 31.06 11.44 -3.47
C PHE A 376 31.74 12.68 -2.86
N GLN A 377 31.17 13.88 -3.05
CA GLN A 377 31.62 15.09 -2.33
C GLN A 377 31.55 14.90 -0.81
N ILE A 378 30.42 14.41 -0.29
CA ILE A 378 30.25 14.10 1.14
C ILE A 378 31.22 12.99 1.54
N HIS A 379 31.26 11.89 0.78
CA HIS A 379 32.06 10.72 1.13
C HIS A 379 33.54 11.06 1.34
N CYS A 380 34.13 11.85 0.43
CA CYS A 380 35.56 12.16 0.41
C CYS A 380 35.95 13.39 1.26
N LYS A 381 35.05 14.35 1.52
CA LYS A 381 35.38 15.59 2.25
C LYS A 381 34.89 15.63 3.68
N GLU A 382 33.78 14.96 4.01
CA GLU A 382 33.18 15.02 5.35
C GLU A 382 33.74 13.92 6.26
N PRO A 383 33.98 14.18 7.55
CA PRO A 383 34.50 13.17 8.47
C PRO A 383 33.52 12.01 8.71
N MET A 384 34.07 10.90 9.19
CA MET A 384 33.31 9.76 9.73
C MET A 384 33.20 9.89 11.26
N PRO A 385 32.13 9.40 11.90
CA PRO A 385 30.96 8.74 11.31
C PRO A 385 29.92 9.73 10.75
N GLY A 386 29.12 9.27 9.79
CA GLY A 386 27.96 10.02 9.29
C GLY A 386 27.46 9.45 7.96
N ASP A 387 26.32 8.77 8.02
CA ASP A 387 25.69 8.13 6.87
C ASP A 387 24.89 9.13 6.03
N ILE A 388 24.67 8.76 4.77
CA ILE A 388 23.98 9.57 3.75
C ILE A 388 22.59 8.98 3.49
N LEU A 389 21.57 9.83 3.46
CA LEU A 389 20.21 9.49 3.03
C LEU A 389 19.84 10.33 1.80
N VAL A 390 19.50 9.69 0.69
CA VAL A 390 19.20 10.31 -0.59
C VAL A 390 17.73 10.11 -0.92
N PHE A 391 16.99 11.19 -1.16
CA PHE A 391 15.59 11.15 -1.58
C PHE A 391 15.46 11.24 -3.09
N LEU A 392 14.84 10.21 -3.69
CA LEU A 392 14.62 10.03 -5.13
C LEU A 392 13.13 9.78 -5.44
N THR A 393 12.77 9.77 -6.73
CA THR A 393 11.36 9.80 -7.14
C THR A 393 10.71 8.41 -7.21
N GLY A 394 11.46 7.36 -7.53
CA GLY A 394 10.95 5.99 -7.66
C GLY A 394 12.04 4.95 -7.92
N GLN A 395 11.62 3.68 -8.08
CA GLN A 395 12.50 2.52 -8.25
C GLN A 395 13.57 2.72 -9.33
N GLU A 396 13.19 3.13 -10.56
CA GLU A 396 14.16 3.27 -11.67
C GLU A 396 15.31 4.23 -11.31
N THR A 397 14.99 5.35 -10.65
CA THR A 397 16.01 6.33 -10.22
C THR A 397 16.86 5.85 -9.05
N VAL A 398 16.31 4.99 -8.18
CA VAL A 398 17.06 4.38 -7.06
C VAL A 398 18.04 3.33 -7.58
N GLU A 399 17.59 2.43 -8.45
CA GLU A 399 18.40 1.36 -9.04
C GLU A 399 19.49 1.93 -9.96
N ALA A 400 19.17 2.95 -10.78
CA ALA A 400 20.17 3.63 -11.61
C ALA A 400 21.27 4.29 -10.76
N LEU A 401 20.91 4.99 -9.67
CA LEU A 401 21.92 5.58 -8.78
C LEU A 401 22.67 4.52 -7.96
N GLU A 402 22.03 3.40 -7.60
CA GLU A 402 22.69 2.27 -6.95
C GLU A 402 23.77 1.67 -7.84
N HIS A 403 23.47 1.44 -9.13
CA HIS A 403 24.48 0.99 -10.09
C HIS A 403 25.65 1.97 -10.22
N LEU A 404 25.37 3.26 -10.46
CA LEU A 404 26.41 4.29 -10.61
C LEU A 404 27.29 4.44 -9.35
N VAL A 405 26.71 4.47 -8.15
CA VAL A 405 27.51 4.60 -6.92
C VAL A 405 28.37 3.36 -6.68
N ASN A 406 27.88 2.15 -6.98
CA ASN A 406 28.67 0.93 -6.86
C ASN A 406 29.80 0.84 -7.90
N GLU A 407 29.54 1.24 -9.15
CA GLU A 407 30.53 1.28 -10.23
C GLU A 407 31.70 2.23 -9.88
N TYR A 408 31.39 3.49 -9.55
CA TYR A 408 32.41 4.46 -9.15
C TYR A 408 33.13 4.05 -7.86
N ALA A 409 32.46 3.34 -6.94
CA ALA A 409 33.09 2.83 -5.72
C ALA A 409 34.11 1.70 -5.96
N MET A 410 34.08 1.00 -7.10
CA MET A 410 35.13 0.03 -7.46
C MET A 410 36.44 0.71 -7.87
N GLY A 411 36.38 1.93 -8.41
CA GLY A 411 37.54 2.71 -8.85
C GLY A 411 38.16 3.63 -7.78
N MET A 412 37.68 3.58 -6.54
CA MET A 412 38.19 4.45 -5.46
C MET A 412 39.48 3.92 -4.82
N ASP A 413 40.30 4.86 -4.32
CA ASP A 413 41.53 4.59 -3.58
C ASP A 413 41.26 3.73 -2.31
N PRO A 414 41.97 2.60 -2.11
CA PRO A 414 41.83 1.73 -0.94
C PRO A 414 42.10 2.39 0.43
N THR A 415 42.68 3.59 0.46
CA THR A 415 42.84 4.39 1.69
C THR A 415 41.52 4.99 2.17
N LEU A 416 40.55 5.24 1.30
CA LEU A 416 39.25 5.79 1.67
C LEU A 416 38.39 4.78 2.47
N PRO A 417 37.36 5.25 3.20
CA PRO A 417 36.35 4.36 3.77
C PRO A 417 35.57 3.61 2.68
N LYS A 418 35.11 2.40 2.96
CA LYS A 418 34.23 1.69 2.00
C LYS A 418 32.86 2.37 1.92
N ILE A 419 32.19 2.28 0.78
CA ILE A 419 30.78 2.63 0.64
C ILE A 419 29.93 1.37 0.75
N GLN A 420 28.80 1.47 1.46
CA GLN A 420 27.73 0.47 1.42
C GLN A 420 26.44 1.13 0.95
N VAL A 421 26.08 0.89 -0.31
CA VAL A 421 24.80 1.35 -0.87
C VAL A 421 23.67 0.42 -0.44
N LEU A 422 22.50 0.97 -0.10
CA LEU A 422 21.28 0.22 0.20
C LEU A 422 20.03 0.93 -0.35
N PRO A 423 19.22 0.28 -1.20
CA PRO A 423 17.97 0.85 -1.71
C PRO A 423 16.83 0.76 -0.68
N LEU A 424 15.85 1.66 -0.78
CA LEU A 424 14.64 1.66 0.05
C LEU A 424 13.42 2.25 -0.68
N PHE A 425 12.70 1.40 -1.42
CA PHE A 425 11.45 1.72 -2.12
C PHE A 425 10.36 0.68 -1.79
N ALA A 426 9.10 0.95 -2.15
CA ALA A 426 7.92 0.21 -1.64
C ALA A 426 7.93 -1.29 -1.97
N ALA A 427 8.14 -1.62 -3.24
CA ALA A 427 8.18 -2.99 -3.75
C ALA A 427 9.41 -3.81 -3.28
N LEU A 428 10.38 -3.18 -2.59
CA LEU A 428 11.57 -3.87 -2.11
C LEU A 428 11.20 -4.89 -1.01
N PRO A 429 11.68 -6.14 -1.06
CA PRO A 429 11.40 -7.13 -0.02
C PRO A 429 11.74 -6.65 1.40
N GLN A 430 10.84 -6.87 2.36
CA GLN A 430 11.00 -6.43 3.76
C GLN A 430 12.33 -6.85 4.41
N ALA A 431 12.87 -8.02 4.06
CA ALA A 431 14.19 -8.47 4.55
C ALA A 431 15.34 -7.60 4.02
N ALA A 432 15.22 -7.07 2.79
CA ALA A 432 16.16 -6.09 2.25
C ALA A 432 15.91 -4.70 2.86
N GLN A 433 14.65 -4.27 3.02
CA GLN A 433 14.31 -3.03 3.75
C GLN A 433 14.91 -3.03 5.18
N GLN A 434 14.89 -4.18 5.87
CA GLN A 434 15.46 -4.33 7.21
C GLN A 434 16.98 -4.12 7.27
N ARG A 435 17.71 -4.34 6.17
CA ARG A 435 19.18 -4.09 6.13
C ARG A 435 19.51 -2.62 6.36
N VAL A 436 18.63 -1.69 5.98
CA VAL A 436 18.84 -0.25 6.13
C VAL A 436 18.98 0.17 7.59
N PHE A 437 18.30 -0.52 8.52
CA PHE A 437 18.35 -0.24 9.95
C PHE A 437 19.57 -0.83 10.65
N MET A 438 20.31 -1.73 10.00
CA MET A 438 21.53 -2.27 10.59
C MET A 438 22.65 -1.23 10.57
N PRO A 439 23.56 -1.23 11.57
CA PRO A 439 24.76 -0.39 11.53
C PRO A 439 25.68 -0.85 10.39
N ALA A 440 26.42 0.09 9.81
CA ALA A 440 27.45 -0.23 8.83
C ALA A 440 28.65 -0.95 9.50
N PRO A 441 29.41 -1.76 8.75
CA PRO A 441 30.69 -2.29 9.24
C PRO A 441 31.70 -1.18 9.59
N PRO A 442 32.71 -1.45 10.43
CA PRO A 442 33.80 -0.50 10.69
C PRO A 442 34.43 0.03 9.39
N ARG A 443 34.87 1.31 9.40
CA ARG A 443 35.47 2.00 8.24
C ARG A 443 34.58 1.96 6.97
N THR A 444 33.26 1.86 7.11
CA THR A 444 32.29 1.87 6.00
C THR A 444 31.23 2.96 6.22
N ARG A 445 30.93 3.78 5.20
CA ARG A 445 29.84 4.76 5.21
C ARG A 445 28.61 4.16 4.51
N LYS A 446 27.44 4.21 5.16
CA LYS A 446 26.17 3.77 4.56
C LYS A 446 25.59 4.87 3.67
N VAL A 447 25.10 4.49 2.50
CA VAL A 447 24.41 5.37 1.55
C VAL A 447 23.04 4.77 1.26
N VAL A 448 22.00 5.38 1.81
CA VAL A 448 20.61 4.90 1.72
C VAL A 448 19.91 5.65 0.60
N LEU A 449 19.49 4.95 -0.45
CA LEU A 449 18.81 5.50 -1.61
C LEU A 449 17.31 5.22 -1.51
N SER A 450 16.50 6.22 -1.14
CA SER A 450 15.10 6.01 -0.77
C SER A 450 14.12 6.91 -1.52
N THR A 451 12.86 6.46 -1.61
CA THR A 451 11.73 7.35 -1.94
C THR A 451 11.24 8.08 -0.68
N ASN A 452 10.02 8.62 -0.70
CA ASN A 452 9.32 9.17 0.47
C ASN A 452 9.09 8.16 1.64
N ILE A 453 9.54 6.91 1.55
CA ILE A 453 9.46 5.95 2.67
C ILE A 453 10.23 6.46 3.89
N ALA A 454 11.43 6.99 3.70
CA ALA A 454 12.24 7.56 4.78
C ALA A 454 11.77 8.94 5.28
N GLU A 455 10.71 9.53 4.69
CA GLU A 455 10.31 10.93 4.91
C GLU A 455 9.58 11.16 6.24
N THR A 456 8.75 10.20 6.68
CA THR A 456 7.84 10.28 7.85
C THR A 456 8.09 9.13 8.83
N SER A 457 7.44 7.99 8.59
CA SER A 457 7.17 6.91 9.54
C SER A 457 8.30 5.87 9.67
N VAL A 458 9.52 6.20 9.23
CA VAL A 458 10.72 5.34 9.27
C VAL A 458 11.98 6.13 9.67
N THR A 459 12.68 5.68 10.72
CA THR A 459 13.93 6.29 11.19
C THR A 459 15.14 5.42 10.89
N VAL A 460 16.16 5.98 10.23
CA VAL A 460 17.45 5.32 9.98
C VAL A 460 18.51 5.97 10.86
N SER A 461 19.10 5.20 11.77
CA SER A 461 20.22 5.65 12.61
C SER A 461 21.53 5.76 11.82
N GLY A 462 22.41 6.65 12.27
CA GLY A 462 23.69 6.99 11.65
C GLY A 462 23.62 8.17 10.66
N VAL A 463 22.44 8.54 10.18
CA VAL A 463 22.26 9.57 9.14
C VAL A 463 22.61 10.96 9.67
N ARG A 464 23.58 11.62 9.00
CA ARG A 464 23.97 13.01 9.25
C ARG A 464 23.90 13.88 7.99
N TYR A 465 23.81 13.26 6.82
CA TYR A 465 23.79 13.93 5.53
C TYR A 465 22.53 13.54 4.76
N VAL A 466 21.75 14.53 4.33
CA VAL A 466 20.58 14.34 3.47
C VAL A 466 20.84 14.97 2.11
N VAL A 467 20.47 14.25 1.05
CA VAL A 467 20.43 14.76 -0.33
C VAL A 467 18.98 14.67 -0.81
N ASP A 468 18.41 15.79 -1.24
CA ASP A 468 16.99 15.90 -1.61
C ASP A 468 16.81 16.40 -3.05
N CYS A 469 16.20 15.58 -3.90
CA CYS A 469 15.85 15.97 -5.28
C CYS A 469 14.64 16.93 -5.38
N GLY A 470 13.94 17.22 -4.28
CA GLY A 470 12.79 18.13 -4.24
C GLY A 470 11.53 17.58 -4.93
N LYS A 471 11.53 16.30 -5.30
CA LYS A 471 10.47 15.65 -6.09
C LYS A 471 10.01 14.33 -5.45
N ALA A 472 8.84 13.86 -5.87
CA ALA A 472 8.28 12.54 -5.53
C ALA A 472 7.34 12.04 -6.66
N LYS A 473 7.19 10.73 -6.84
CA LYS A 473 6.06 10.17 -7.61
C LYS A 473 4.81 10.21 -6.72
N VAL A 474 3.77 10.92 -7.18
CA VAL A 474 2.50 11.11 -6.45
C VAL A 474 1.37 10.49 -7.26
N LYS A 475 0.48 9.75 -6.58
CA LYS A 475 -0.75 9.21 -7.17
C LYS A 475 -1.78 10.32 -7.35
N GLN A 476 -2.27 10.50 -8.58
CA GLN A 476 -3.34 11.41 -8.95
C GLN A 476 -4.38 10.71 -9.83
N PHE A 477 -5.62 10.63 -9.35
CA PHE A 477 -6.80 10.25 -10.12
C PHE A 477 -7.24 11.38 -11.04
N ARG A 478 -7.70 11.04 -12.25
CA ARG A 478 -8.25 11.98 -13.24
C ARG A 478 -9.74 11.69 -13.43
N THR A 479 -10.59 12.35 -12.65
CA THR A 479 -12.05 12.10 -12.55
C THR A 479 -12.74 11.93 -13.90
N ARG A 480 -12.51 12.86 -14.85
CA ARG A 480 -13.08 12.85 -16.20
C ARG A 480 -12.70 11.64 -17.06
N LEU A 481 -11.59 10.98 -16.74
CA LEU A 481 -11.05 9.83 -17.47
C LEU A 481 -11.19 8.52 -16.68
N GLY A 482 -11.62 8.57 -15.41
CA GLY A 482 -11.77 7.40 -14.53
C GLY A 482 -10.46 6.66 -14.19
N LEU A 483 -9.30 7.29 -14.39
CA LEU A 483 -7.99 6.61 -14.33
C LEU A 483 -7.07 7.18 -13.24
N ASP A 484 -6.18 6.33 -12.74
CA ASP A 484 -5.07 6.70 -11.88
C ASP A 484 -3.80 6.99 -12.69
N SER A 485 -3.06 8.03 -12.30
CA SER A 485 -1.73 8.36 -12.85
C SER A 485 -0.71 8.50 -11.72
N LEU A 486 0.44 7.85 -11.83
CA LEU A 486 1.62 8.20 -11.03
C LEU A 486 2.41 9.27 -11.77
N LEU A 487 2.43 10.49 -11.23
CA LEU A 487 3.13 11.63 -11.83
C LEU A 487 4.27 12.07 -10.91
N VAL A 488 5.45 12.36 -11.48
CA VAL A 488 6.51 13.05 -10.73
C VAL A 488 6.09 14.49 -10.52
N LYS A 489 6.03 14.93 -9.27
CA LYS A 489 5.75 16.32 -8.88
C LYS A 489 6.81 16.86 -7.92
N PRO A 490 6.93 18.19 -7.78
CA PRO A 490 7.61 18.80 -6.64
C PRO A 490 6.98 18.35 -5.31
N ILE A 491 7.75 18.43 -4.22
CA ILE A 491 7.26 18.23 -2.85
C ILE A 491 6.77 19.54 -2.23
N SER A 492 6.04 19.49 -1.12
CA SER A 492 5.74 20.68 -0.32
C SER A 492 6.94 21.12 0.54
N LYS A 493 6.91 22.35 1.06
CA LYS A 493 7.85 22.84 2.08
C LYS A 493 7.80 21.97 3.33
N SER A 494 6.62 21.55 3.78
CA SER A 494 6.48 20.64 4.93
C SER A 494 7.22 19.31 4.73
N ALA A 495 7.13 18.71 3.54
CA ALA A 495 7.91 17.53 3.16
C ALA A 495 9.43 17.82 3.10
N ALA A 496 9.82 18.93 2.45
CA ALA A 496 11.22 19.36 2.36
C ALA A 496 11.87 19.69 3.73
N ILE A 497 11.06 20.05 4.73
CA ILE A 497 11.48 20.23 6.14
C ILE A 497 11.61 18.87 6.83
N GLN A 498 10.66 17.95 6.64
CA GLN A 498 10.73 16.58 7.19
C GLN A 498 11.93 15.78 6.64
N ARG A 499 12.26 15.95 5.35
CA ARG A 499 13.48 15.41 4.71
C ARG A 499 14.74 15.99 5.36
N LYS A 500 14.84 17.32 5.47
CA LYS A 500 15.94 18.01 6.17
C LYS A 500 16.13 17.45 7.60
N GLY A 501 15.04 17.29 8.35
CA GLY A 501 15.08 16.81 9.73
C GLY A 501 15.56 15.37 9.91
N ARG A 502 15.73 14.59 8.83
CA ARG A 502 16.38 13.26 8.92
C ARG A 502 17.87 13.35 9.26
N ALA A 503 18.56 14.43 8.89
CA ALA A 503 19.97 14.65 9.22
C ALA A 503 20.22 15.11 10.67
N GLY A 504 19.21 15.67 11.35
CA GLY A 504 19.35 16.31 12.66
C GLY A 504 19.00 15.42 13.86
N ARG A 505 18.86 14.10 13.67
CA ARG A 505 18.24 13.20 14.68
C ARG A 505 19.15 12.85 15.85
N GLU A 506 20.41 12.58 15.56
CA GLU A 506 21.37 11.97 16.50
C GLU A 506 22.61 12.85 16.72
N ALA A 507 22.88 13.79 15.80
CA ALA A 507 23.97 14.76 15.83
C ALA A 507 23.65 15.93 14.88
N PRO A 508 24.39 17.05 14.92
CA PRO A 508 24.33 18.08 13.87
C PRO A 508 24.63 17.49 12.49
N GLY A 509 24.02 18.06 11.44
CA GLY A 509 24.06 17.48 10.10
C GLY A 509 23.92 18.51 8.97
N GLN A 510 23.88 18.01 7.73
CA GLN A 510 23.74 18.83 6.53
C GLN A 510 22.65 18.28 5.60
N CYS A 511 21.95 19.18 4.90
CA CYS A 511 20.91 18.86 3.93
C CYS A 511 21.19 19.60 2.62
N PHE A 512 21.57 18.85 1.58
CA PHE A 512 21.85 19.30 0.23
C PHE A 512 20.57 19.19 -0.62
N ARG A 513 20.03 20.32 -1.05
CA ARG A 513 18.83 20.42 -1.89
C ARG A 513 19.27 20.60 -3.34
N LEU A 514 18.91 19.67 -4.22
CA LEU A 514 19.26 19.68 -5.65
C LEU A 514 18.37 20.62 -6.48
N TYR A 515 17.98 21.75 -5.88
CA TYR A 515 17.08 22.78 -6.39
C TYR A 515 17.47 24.12 -5.76
N THR A 516 17.08 25.23 -6.37
CA THR A 516 17.47 26.57 -5.87
C THR A 516 16.62 26.98 -4.67
N GLU A 517 17.08 27.99 -3.92
CA GLU A 517 16.28 28.58 -2.85
C GLU A 517 15.01 29.26 -3.38
N LYS A 518 15.06 29.82 -4.60
CA LYS A 518 13.88 30.36 -5.30
C LYS A 518 12.84 29.25 -5.56
N ASP A 519 13.29 28.08 -6.02
CA ASP A 519 12.40 26.93 -6.24
C ASP A 519 11.77 26.46 -4.92
N TYR A 520 12.55 26.42 -3.83
CA TYR A 520 12.05 26.08 -2.49
C TYR A 520 10.96 27.05 -1.99
N LEU A 521 11.16 28.35 -2.17
CA LEU A 521 10.19 29.37 -1.77
C LEU A 521 8.88 29.31 -2.59
N ALA A 522 8.95 28.79 -3.82
CA ALA A 522 7.81 28.59 -4.72
C ALA A 522 7.07 27.25 -4.53
N LEU A 523 7.51 26.37 -3.61
CA LEU A 523 6.78 25.14 -3.27
C LEU A 523 5.53 25.43 -2.42
N ASP A 524 4.50 24.60 -2.57
CA ASP A 524 3.32 24.59 -1.69
C ASP A 524 3.74 24.41 -0.22
N GLU A 525 3.05 25.05 0.74
CA GLU A 525 3.39 24.90 2.17
C GLU A 525 3.18 23.47 2.68
N THR A 526 2.03 22.86 2.35
CA THR A 526 1.58 21.56 2.84
C THR A 526 1.36 20.56 1.70
N ASN A 527 1.38 19.26 2.01
CA ASN A 527 1.08 18.21 1.03
C ASN A 527 -0.43 18.20 0.70
N THR A 528 -0.77 18.03 -0.59
CA THR A 528 -2.17 17.92 -1.04
C THR A 528 -2.82 16.62 -0.51
N PRO A 529 -3.92 16.70 0.26
CA PRO A 529 -4.61 15.52 0.82
C PRO A 529 -5.08 14.53 -0.23
N GLU A 530 -5.05 13.23 0.07
CA GLU A 530 -5.44 12.18 -0.87
C GLU A 530 -6.92 12.27 -1.29
N ILE A 531 -7.79 12.76 -0.41
CA ILE A 531 -9.22 12.97 -0.65
C ILE A 531 -9.52 13.98 -1.77
N LEU A 532 -8.53 14.80 -2.17
CA LEU A 532 -8.63 15.70 -3.33
C LEU A 532 -8.05 15.12 -4.63
N ARG A 533 -7.35 13.98 -4.58
CA ARG A 533 -6.52 13.47 -5.70
C ARG A 533 -6.53 11.96 -5.92
N CYS A 534 -7.41 11.19 -5.29
CA CYS A 534 -7.50 9.74 -5.46
C CYS A 534 -8.96 9.28 -5.57
N ASP A 535 -9.18 8.06 -6.07
CA ASP A 535 -10.52 7.45 -6.11
C ASP A 535 -11.16 7.41 -4.70
N LEU A 536 -12.46 7.70 -4.65
CA LEU A 536 -13.27 7.73 -3.44
C LEU A 536 -14.24 6.54 -3.34
N SER A 537 -14.29 5.64 -4.33
CA SER A 537 -15.26 4.52 -4.37
C SER A 537 -15.19 3.63 -3.13
N GLN A 538 -13.99 3.27 -2.66
CA GLN A 538 -13.84 2.53 -1.40
C GLN A 538 -14.28 3.35 -0.18
N ALA A 539 -14.03 4.66 -0.18
CA ALA A 539 -14.38 5.55 0.93
C ALA A 539 -15.90 5.67 1.07
N LEU A 540 -16.61 5.93 -0.05
CA LEU A 540 -18.05 6.07 -0.06
C LEU A 540 -18.76 4.74 0.26
N LEU A 541 -18.23 3.60 -0.21
CA LEU A 541 -18.73 2.29 0.19
C LEU A 541 -18.60 2.07 1.70
N ASN A 542 -17.44 2.39 2.29
CA ASN A 542 -17.21 2.29 3.74
C ASN A 542 -18.10 3.27 4.54
N MET A 543 -18.48 4.41 3.98
CA MET A 543 -19.40 5.38 4.59
C MET A 543 -20.84 4.88 4.55
N LYS A 544 -21.32 4.47 3.37
CA LYS A 544 -22.68 3.96 3.16
C LYS A 544 -22.93 2.65 3.92
N ALA A 545 -21.93 1.76 4.01
CA ALA A 545 -21.99 0.54 4.82
C ALA A 545 -22.07 0.79 6.33
N ARG A 546 -21.92 2.05 6.77
CA ARG A 546 -22.08 2.49 8.17
C ARG A 546 -23.33 3.33 8.42
N GLY A 547 -24.21 3.45 7.42
CA GLY A 547 -25.41 4.29 7.50
C GLY A 547 -25.14 5.79 7.37
N VAL A 548 -24.01 6.20 6.79
CA VAL A 548 -23.81 7.61 6.39
C VAL A 548 -24.53 7.84 5.07
N ASP A 549 -25.79 8.27 5.16
CA ASP A 549 -26.59 8.57 3.98
C ASP A 549 -26.28 9.94 3.37
N ASP A 550 -26.16 10.98 4.20
CA ASP A 550 -25.64 12.28 3.78
C ASP A 550 -24.10 12.26 3.77
N ILE A 551 -23.54 12.11 2.57
CA ILE A 551 -22.11 12.18 2.30
C ILE A 551 -21.61 13.64 2.25
N VAL A 552 -22.48 14.61 1.97
CA VAL A 552 -22.10 16.02 1.75
C VAL A 552 -21.98 16.79 3.07
N GLY A 553 -22.87 16.51 4.02
CA GLY A 553 -22.79 17.00 5.41
C GLY A 553 -21.83 16.21 6.31
N PHE A 554 -21.24 15.10 5.83
CA PHE A 554 -20.24 14.37 6.61
C PHE A 554 -19.01 15.24 6.91
N PRO A 555 -18.52 15.29 8.17
CA PRO A 555 -17.41 16.16 8.54
C PRO A 555 -16.07 15.58 8.08
N PHE A 556 -15.69 15.91 6.85
CA PHE A 556 -14.33 15.75 6.35
C PHE A 556 -13.43 16.89 6.84
N LEU A 557 -12.19 16.59 7.23
CA LEU A 557 -11.14 17.59 7.51
C LEU A 557 -10.80 18.43 6.26
N THR A 558 -11.00 17.88 5.06
CA THR A 558 -11.02 18.63 3.80
C THR A 558 -12.03 17.99 2.87
N ARG A 559 -13.04 18.76 2.43
CA ARG A 559 -14.17 18.21 1.65
C ARG A 559 -13.71 17.81 0.24
N PRO A 560 -14.09 16.61 -0.26
CA PRO A 560 -13.77 16.18 -1.62
C PRO A 560 -14.50 17.02 -2.69
N PRO A 561 -14.00 17.09 -3.94
CA PRO A 561 -14.71 17.73 -5.05
C PRO A 561 -16.00 17.00 -5.40
N ARG A 562 -17.07 17.74 -5.75
CA ARG A 562 -18.37 17.16 -6.15
C ARG A 562 -18.26 16.19 -7.32
N GLU A 563 -17.53 16.55 -8.39
CA GLU A 563 -17.25 15.65 -9.53
C GLU A 563 -16.69 14.27 -9.07
N ALA A 564 -15.85 14.25 -8.03
CA ALA A 564 -15.21 13.02 -7.54
C ALA A 564 -16.17 12.17 -6.68
N LEU A 565 -17.05 12.80 -5.91
CA LEU A 565 -18.14 12.12 -5.19
C LEU A 565 -19.13 11.50 -6.18
N GLU A 566 -19.61 12.27 -7.13
CA GLU A 566 -20.55 11.83 -8.17
C GLU A 566 -19.98 10.66 -8.98
N LYS A 567 -18.72 10.77 -9.41
CA LYS A 567 -18.07 9.70 -10.19
C LYS A 567 -17.89 8.41 -9.37
N ALA A 568 -17.56 8.51 -8.08
CA ALA A 568 -17.45 7.35 -7.19
C ALA A 568 -18.82 6.71 -6.89
N LEU A 569 -19.88 7.50 -6.71
CA LEU A 569 -21.25 6.97 -6.55
C LEU A 569 -21.72 6.24 -7.81
N LEU A 570 -21.52 6.82 -9.01
CA LEU A 570 -21.82 6.17 -10.27
C LEU A 570 -21.01 4.88 -10.49
N GLN A 571 -19.76 4.84 -10.03
CA GLN A 571 -18.93 3.63 -10.08
C GLN A 571 -19.46 2.53 -9.16
N LEU A 572 -19.90 2.87 -7.94
CA LEU A 572 -20.51 1.90 -7.01
C LEU A 572 -21.88 1.39 -7.50
N LEU A 573 -22.68 2.26 -8.13
CA LEU A 573 -23.92 1.86 -8.81
C LEU A 573 -23.64 0.86 -9.95
N SER A 574 -22.59 1.11 -10.77
CA SER A 574 -22.20 0.22 -11.89
C SER A 574 -21.61 -1.14 -11.50
N ILE A 575 -21.57 -1.48 -10.21
CA ILE A 575 -21.17 -2.79 -9.68
C ILE A 575 -22.20 -3.33 -8.68
N ASP A 576 -23.45 -2.87 -8.80
CA ASP A 576 -24.61 -3.23 -7.96
C ASP A 576 -24.44 -2.94 -6.46
N ALA A 577 -23.43 -2.15 -6.06
CA ALA A 577 -23.10 -1.89 -4.65
C ALA A 577 -23.95 -0.77 -4.02
N LEU A 578 -24.63 0.02 -4.84
CA LEU A 578 -25.66 0.98 -4.45
C LEU A 578 -26.95 0.71 -5.24
N GLU A 579 -28.09 1.06 -4.67
CA GLU A 579 -29.36 1.20 -5.39
C GLU A 579 -29.40 2.53 -6.17
N GLU A 580 -30.32 2.66 -7.13
CA GLU A 580 -30.65 3.95 -7.77
C GLU A 580 -31.09 5.03 -6.75
N THR A 581 -31.61 4.60 -5.60
CA THR A 581 -31.96 5.48 -4.46
C THR A 581 -30.74 6.12 -3.77
N GLY A 582 -29.52 5.68 -4.12
CA GLY A 582 -28.28 6.08 -3.46
C GLY A 582 -28.04 5.39 -2.11
N LYS A 583 -28.89 4.43 -1.70
CA LYS A 583 -28.66 3.57 -0.53
C LYS A 583 -27.73 2.41 -0.87
N ILE A 584 -27.19 1.75 0.17
CA ILE A 584 -26.36 0.56 0.00
C ILE A 584 -27.21 -0.69 -0.18
N SER A 585 -26.96 -1.43 -1.28
CA SER A 585 -27.60 -2.72 -1.54
C SER A 585 -27.06 -3.82 -0.62
N ASP A 586 -27.72 -4.97 -0.56
CA ASP A 586 -27.15 -6.14 0.12
C ASP A 586 -25.83 -6.60 -0.50
N VAL A 587 -25.67 -6.47 -1.83
CA VAL A 587 -24.39 -6.72 -2.52
C VAL A 587 -23.31 -5.77 -1.99
N GLY A 588 -23.60 -4.46 -1.91
CA GLY A 588 -22.70 -3.46 -1.34
C GLY A 588 -22.33 -3.76 0.11
N GLN A 589 -23.29 -4.16 0.94
CA GLN A 589 -23.04 -4.56 2.32
C GLN A 589 -22.14 -5.81 2.45
N HIS A 590 -22.15 -6.72 1.46
CA HIS A 590 -21.23 -7.86 1.44
C HIS A 590 -19.84 -7.45 0.93
N ILE A 591 -19.76 -6.65 -0.13
CA ILE A 591 -18.50 -6.08 -0.65
C ILE A 591 -17.77 -5.30 0.44
N ALA A 592 -18.49 -4.45 1.19
CA ALA A 592 -17.90 -3.61 2.24
C ALA A 592 -17.21 -4.43 3.35
N LYS A 593 -17.67 -5.65 3.65
CA LYS A 593 -17.10 -6.53 4.69
C LYS A 593 -15.86 -7.30 4.20
N LEU A 594 -15.52 -7.23 2.92
CA LEU A 594 -14.35 -7.87 2.33
C LEU A 594 -13.13 -6.93 2.38
N PRO A 595 -11.91 -7.44 2.66
CA PRO A 595 -10.67 -6.68 2.58
C PRO A 595 -10.18 -6.58 1.12
N LEU A 596 -11.06 -6.15 0.21
CA LEU A 596 -10.85 -6.01 -1.24
C LEU A 596 -11.26 -4.62 -1.70
N THR A 597 -10.92 -4.24 -2.94
CA THR A 597 -11.52 -3.06 -3.59
C THR A 597 -12.97 -3.36 -3.97
N PRO A 598 -13.82 -2.34 -4.24
CA PRO A 598 -15.23 -2.59 -4.54
C PRO A 598 -15.42 -3.50 -5.77
N THR A 599 -14.61 -3.26 -6.82
CA THR A 599 -14.54 -4.07 -8.04
C THR A 599 -14.19 -5.53 -7.75
N LEU A 600 -13.07 -5.80 -7.08
CA LEU A 600 -12.64 -7.16 -6.74
C LEU A 600 -13.61 -7.87 -5.78
N GLY A 601 -14.30 -7.12 -4.92
CA GLY A 601 -15.38 -7.65 -4.10
C GLY A 601 -16.60 -8.07 -4.92
N ARG A 602 -17.02 -7.27 -5.91
CA ARG A 602 -18.12 -7.65 -6.83
C ARG A 602 -17.75 -8.89 -7.65
N VAL A 603 -16.51 -8.97 -8.16
CA VAL A 603 -15.99 -10.16 -8.84
C VAL A 603 -16.06 -11.41 -7.96
N LEU A 604 -15.68 -11.30 -6.68
CA LEU A 604 -15.74 -12.42 -5.72
C LEU A 604 -17.18 -12.90 -5.49
N LEU A 605 -18.16 -11.99 -5.42
CA LEU A 605 -19.57 -12.36 -5.26
C LEU A 605 -20.16 -12.95 -6.56
N ALA A 606 -19.84 -12.38 -7.73
CA ALA A 606 -20.23 -12.95 -9.02
C ALA A 606 -19.65 -14.36 -9.25
N ALA A 607 -18.45 -14.63 -8.74
CA ALA A 607 -17.86 -15.97 -8.77
C ALA A 607 -18.58 -16.96 -7.84
N ALA A 608 -19.16 -16.48 -6.73
CA ALA A 608 -20.01 -17.30 -5.85
C ALA A 608 -21.36 -17.64 -6.52
N GLU A 609 -21.98 -16.67 -7.23
CA GLU A 609 -23.17 -16.91 -8.07
C GLU A 609 -22.90 -18.00 -9.13
N ASN A 610 -21.71 -17.99 -9.74
CA ASN A 610 -21.28 -18.94 -10.79
C ASN A 610 -20.82 -20.33 -10.26
N GLY A 611 -20.88 -20.55 -8.95
CA GLY A 611 -20.63 -21.84 -8.29
C GLY A 611 -19.29 -21.94 -7.54
N PRO A 612 -19.18 -22.86 -6.56
CA PRO A 612 -18.06 -22.91 -5.60
C PRO A 612 -16.69 -23.17 -6.26
N GLU A 613 -16.66 -23.89 -7.39
CA GLU A 613 -15.44 -24.12 -8.17
C GLU A 613 -14.92 -22.84 -8.84
N CYS A 614 -15.82 -22.03 -9.41
CA CYS A 614 -15.48 -20.73 -9.98
C CYS A 614 -14.97 -19.77 -8.89
N LEU A 615 -15.63 -19.75 -7.73
CA LEU A 615 -15.21 -18.99 -6.56
C LEU A 615 -13.80 -19.38 -6.08
N ILE A 616 -13.45 -20.67 -6.09
CA ILE A 616 -12.11 -21.16 -5.73
C ILE A 616 -11.03 -20.62 -6.68
N ASP A 617 -11.28 -20.65 -8.00
CA ASP A 617 -10.33 -20.14 -9.00
C ASP A 617 -10.24 -18.60 -8.97
N VAL A 618 -11.36 -17.90 -8.79
CA VAL A 618 -11.40 -16.44 -8.68
C VAL A 618 -10.71 -15.95 -7.41
N ILE A 619 -10.81 -16.66 -6.27
CA ILE A 619 -10.00 -16.36 -5.08
C ILE A 619 -8.50 -16.46 -5.39
N ASP A 620 -8.08 -17.48 -6.13
CA ASP A 620 -6.66 -17.68 -6.48
C ASP A 620 -6.14 -16.54 -7.37
N ILE A 621 -6.94 -16.06 -8.33
CA ILE A 621 -6.60 -14.90 -9.18
C ILE A 621 -6.60 -13.59 -8.38
N ILE A 622 -7.64 -13.33 -7.56
CA ILE A 622 -7.73 -12.14 -6.70
C ILE A 622 -6.57 -12.09 -5.69
N SER A 623 -6.08 -13.26 -5.25
CA SER A 623 -4.90 -13.36 -4.37
C SER A 623 -3.63 -12.89 -5.08
N CYS A 624 -3.45 -13.20 -6.36
CA CYS A 624 -2.38 -12.62 -7.20
C CYS A 624 -2.55 -11.12 -7.40
N LEU A 625 -3.75 -10.64 -7.74
CA LEU A 625 -4.02 -9.20 -7.93
C LEU A 625 -3.90 -8.38 -6.63
N SER A 626 -3.94 -9.03 -5.47
CA SER A 626 -3.73 -8.41 -4.16
C SER A 626 -2.26 -8.32 -3.73
N VAL A 627 -1.31 -8.81 -4.56
CA VAL A 627 0.13 -8.86 -4.26
C VAL A 627 0.93 -8.22 -5.40
N GLU A 628 1.84 -7.32 -5.06
CA GLU A 628 2.70 -6.64 -6.03
C GLU A 628 3.62 -7.63 -6.78
N ASN A 629 3.56 -7.62 -8.12
CA ASN A 629 4.50 -8.23 -9.05
C ASN A 629 4.93 -9.68 -8.71
N ILE A 630 4.02 -10.65 -8.87
CA ILE A 630 4.34 -12.09 -8.75
C ILE A 630 5.42 -12.53 -9.76
N PHE A 631 5.35 -11.99 -10.98
CA PHE A 631 6.35 -12.18 -12.03
C PHE A 631 7.49 -11.19 -11.82
N LEU A 632 8.73 -11.67 -11.82
CA LEU A 632 9.89 -10.79 -11.72
C LEU A 632 9.97 -9.91 -12.97
N ASN A 633 10.06 -8.59 -12.76
CA ASN A 633 10.29 -7.60 -13.82
C ASN A 633 11.73 -7.69 -14.31
N THR A 634 11.90 -7.75 -15.63
CA THR A 634 13.19 -7.95 -16.30
C THR A 634 13.53 -6.72 -17.14
N THR A 635 14.57 -6.00 -16.75
CA THR A 635 14.98 -4.70 -17.33
C THR A 635 15.87 -4.80 -18.57
N SER A 636 16.39 -5.99 -18.89
CA SER A 636 17.03 -6.31 -20.17
C SER A 636 16.10 -7.19 -21.00
N GLU A 637 16.06 -6.97 -22.32
CA GLU A 637 15.31 -7.79 -23.26
C GLU A 637 15.78 -9.26 -23.23
N GLU A 638 17.08 -9.54 -23.05
CA GLU A 638 17.61 -10.91 -22.88
C GLU A 638 16.95 -11.63 -21.69
N LYS A 639 16.81 -10.91 -20.56
CA LYS A 639 16.18 -11.44 -19.34
C LYS A 639 14.66 -11.60 -19.53
N LYS A 640 14.06 -10.78 -20.39
CA LYS A 640 12.64 -10.86 -20.76
C LYS A 640 12.37 -12.06 -21.67
N GLU A 641 13.19 -12.30 -22.69
CA GLU A 641 13.13 -13.52 -23.52
C GLU A 641 13.34 -14.79 -22.68
N ALA A 642 14.32 -14.77 -21.77
CA ALA A 642 14.53 -15.86 -20.81
C ALA A 642 13.31 -16.08 -19.91
N ALA A 643 12.62 -15.01 -19.49
CA ALA A 643 11.40 -15.10 -18.69
C ALA A 643 10.17 -15.56 -19.49
N GLU A 644 10.07 -15.22 -20.78
CA GLU A 644 9.02 -15.71 -21.68
C GLU A 644 9.22 -17.19 -22.03
N ALA A 645 10.48 -17.64 -22.17
CA ALA A 645 10.83 -19.05 -22.30
C ALA A 645 10.52 -19.83 -21.01
N ALA A 646 10.91 -19.30 -19.84
CA ALA A 646 10.75 -19.93 -18.54
C ALA A 646 9.32 -19.96 -17.98
N ARG A 647 8.35 -19.27 -18.60
CA ARG A 647 6.94 -19.21 -18.18
C ARG A 647 5.97 -19.75 -19.24
N ARG A 648 6.50 -20.35 -20.32
CA ARG A 648 5.75 -20.76 -21.52
C ARG A 648 4.63 -21.76 -21.25
N ASP A 649 4.80 -22.62 -20.25
CA ASP A 649 3.85 -23.61 -19.75
C ASP A 649 2.75 -23.01 -18.86
N LEU A 650 3.03 -21.87 -18.21
CA LEU A 650 2.09 -21.13 -17.36
C LEU A 650 1.16 -20.23 -18.18
N TYR A 651 1.59 -19.79 -19.36
CA TYR A 651 0.84 -18.88 -20.23
C TYR A 651 -0.48 -19.48 -20.73
N ARG A 652 -1.55 -18.67 -20.71
CA ARG A 652 -2.88 -19.03 -21.22
C ARG A 652 -3.30 -18.04 -22.30
N ARG A 653 -3.88 -18.54 -23.40
CA ARG A 653 -4.23 -17.74 -24.60
C ARG A 653 -5.38 -16.76 -24.33
N GLU A 654 -6.17 -17.04 -23.29
CA GLU A 654 -7.27 -16.24 -22.75
C GLU A 654 -6.76 -14.99 -21.99
N GLY A 655 -5.47 -14.94 -21.66
CA GLY A 655 -4.77 -13.76 -21.16
C GLY A 655 -4.24 -13.89 -19.72
N ASP A 656 -4.02 -12.72 -19.10
CA ASP A 656 -3.24 -12.58 -17.89
C ASP A 656 -3.92 -13.24 -16.67
N HIS A 657 -5.25 -13.16 -16.55
CA HIS A 657 -6.00 -13.73 -15.42
C HIS A 657 -5.83 -15.25 -15.31
N LEU A 658 -5.98 -15.99 -16.40
CA LEU A 658 -5.82 -17.45 -16.36
C LEU A 658 -4.34 -17.87 -16.32
N THR A 659 -3.43 -17.01 -16.78
CA THR A 659 -1.98 -17.18 -16.56
C THR A 659 -1.63 -17.05 -15.08
N MET A 660 -2.24 -16.09 -14.35
CA MET A 660 -2.12 -16.01 -12.88
C MET A 660 -2.71 -17.24 -12.20
N LEU A 661 -3.89 -17.71 -12.63
CA LEU A 661 -4.52 -18.92 -12.08
C LEU A 661 -3.63 -20.16 -12.26
N ALA A 662 -3.08 -20.38 -13.46
CA ALA A 662 -2.16 -21.46 -13.75
C ALA A 662 -0.91 -21.38 -12.84
N THR A 663 -0.34 -20.18 -12.68
CA THR A 663 0.80 -19.92 -11.80
C THR A 663 0.50 -20.30 -10.34
N VAL A 664 -0.69 -19.98 -9.80
CA VAL A 664 -1.09 -20.38 -8.43
C VAL A 664 -1.37 -21.86 -8.32
N ARG A 665 -2.14 -22.45 -9.25
CA ARG A 665 -2.48 -23.88 -9.24
C ARG A 665 -1.20 -24.74 -9.26
N VAL A 666 -0.24 -24.45 -10.14
CA VAL A 666 1.03 -25.19 -10.23
C VAL A 666 1.91 -24.96 -8.99
N TYR A 667 2.12 -23.72 -8.54
CA TYR A 667 2.90 -23.43 -7.33
C TYR A 667 2.31 -24.07 -6.06
N ALA A 668 0.99 -24.20 -5.99
CA ALA A 668 0.31 -24.86 -4.87
C ALA A 668 0.44 -26.39 -4.92
N ALA A 669 0.45 -26.98 -6.11
CA ALA A 669 0.65 -28.43 -6.33
C ALA A 669 2.11 -28.87 -6.19
N GLU A 670 3.08 -27.97 -6.39
CA GLU A 670 4.47 -28.24 -6.05
C GLU A 670 4.60 -28.46 -4.53
N HIS A 671 5.15 -29.62 -4.15
CA HIS A 671 5.33 -30.04 -2.75
C HIS A 671 6.78 -30.34 -2.38
N SER A 672 7.68 -30.43 -3.36
CA SER A 672 9.08 -30.84 -3.20
C SER A 672 9.97 -29.64 -2.90
N ASP A 673 10.07 -28.69 -3.84
CA ASP A 673 10.79 -27.43 -3.64
C ASP A 673 10.13 -26.26 -4.39
N ARG A 674 9.27 -25.54 -3.68
CA ARG A 674 8.62 -24.30 -4.15
C ARG A 674 9.58 -23.13 -4.36
N LYS A 675 10.80 -23.16 -3.82
CA LYS A 675 11.83 -22.14 -4.03
C LYS A 675 12.55 -22.40 -5.35
N ALA A 676 13.06 -23.62 -5.57
CA ALA A 676 13.64 -24.00 -6.87
C ALA A 676 12.63 -23.90 -8.02
N TRP A 677 11.36 -24.24 -7.79
CA TRP A 677 10.29 -24.01 -8.78
C TRP A 677 10.15 -22.53 -9.12
N ALA A 678 10.10 -21.64 -8.12
CA ALA A 678 9.91 -20.21 -8.35
C ALA A 678 11.12 -19.57 -9.05
N GLU A 679 12.33 -19.98 -8.68
CA GLU A 679 13.58 -19.56 -9.33
C GLU A 679 13.63 -20.03 -10.80
N ARG A 680 13.20 -21.26 -11.10
CA ARG A 680 13.13 -21.80 -12.47
C ARG A 680 12.21 -21.00 -13.40
N HIS A 681 11.01 -20.63 -12.95
CA HIS A 681 10.03 -19.88 -13.76
C HIS A 681 10.18 -18.35 -13.65
N LEU A 682 11.26 -17.87 -13.00
CA LEU A 682 11.51 -16.46 -12.70
C LEU A 682 10.31 -15.77 -12.01
N VAL A 683 9.68 -16.49 -11.07
CA VAL A 683 8.56 -16.04 -10.23
C VAL A 683 9.09 -15.69 -8.83
N SER A 684 8.55 -14.65 -8.22
CA SER A 684 8.94 -14.26 -6.86
C SER A 684 8.37 -15.24 -5.82
N HIS A 685 9.21 -16.15 -5.28
CA HIS A 685 8.81 -17.07 -4.21
C HIS A 685 8.15 -16.35 -3.03
N ARG A 686 8.69 -15.19 -2.64
CA ARG A 686 8.16 -14.32 -1.57
C ARG A 686 6.77 -13.77 -1.91
N ALA A 687 6.55 -13.36 -3.16
CA ALA A 687 5.23 -12.92 -3.61
C ALA A 687 4.26 -14.11 -3.57
N MET A 688 4.65 -15.28 -4.07
CA MET A 688 3.80 -16.48 -4.06
C MET A 688 3.49 -17.01 -2.65
N GLN A 689 4.40 -16.89 -1.68
CA GLN A 689 4.09 -17.09 -0.25
C GLN A 689 2.97 -16.13 0.19
N SER A 690 3.11 -14.84 -0.10
CA SER A 690 2.11 -13.81 0.24
C SER A 690 0.75 -14.09 -0.44
N VAL A 691 0.75 -14.53 -1.70
CA VAL A 691 -0.46 -14.96 -2.44
C VAL A 691 -1.12 -16.15 -1.73
N MET A 692 -0.36 -17.13 -1.26
CA MET A 692 -0.90 -18.29 -0.54
C MET A 692 -1.49 -17.92 0.83
N ASP A 693 -0.93 -16.92 1.52
CA ASP A 693 -1.51 -16.39 2.76
C ASP A 693 -2.81 -15.61 2.50
N VAL A 694 -2.85 -14.75 1.47
CA VAL A 694 -4.07 -14.05 1.04
C VAL A 694 -5.16 -15.06 0.63
N ARG A 695 -4.81 -16.06 -0.19
CA ARG A 695 -5.67 -17.17 -0.63
C ARG A 695 -6.29 -17.90 0.54
N LYS A 696 -5.49 -18.25 1.55
CA LYS A 696 -5.95 -18.91 2.79
C LYS A 696 -6.95 -18.06 3.56
N GLN A 697 -6.72 -16.76 3.64
CA GLN A 697 -7.58 -15.82 4.37
C GLN A 697 -8.88 -15.49 3.62
N LEU A 698 -8.83 -15.26 2.31
CA LEU A 698 -10.03 -15.09 1.48
C LEU A 698 -10.91 -16.36 1.53
N ARG A 699 -10.33 -17.56 1.44
CA ARG A 699 -11.08 -18.81 1.66
C ARG A 699 -11.70 -18.89 3.06
N MET A 700 -11.03 -18.40 4.11
CA MET A 700 -11.59 -18.35 5.46
C MET A 700 -12.75 -17.34 5.58
N GLN A 701 -12.63 -16.17 4.95
CA GLN A 701 -13.68 -15.15 4.96
C GLN A 701 -14.89 -15.58 4.12
N CYS A 702 -14.70 -16.20 2.96
CA CYS A 702 -15.80 -16.78 2.18
C CYS A 702 -16.55 -17.88 2.95
N ARG A 703 -15.86 -18.71 3.76
CA ARG A 703 -16.53 -19.66 4.68
C ARG A 703 -17.33 -18.93 5.77
N GLN A 704 -16.78 -17.88 6.39
CA GLN A 704 -17.49 -17.07 7.40
C GLN A 704 -18.72 -16.35 6.83
N ALA A 705 -18.63 -15.87 5.59
CA ALA A 705 -19.72 -15.27 4.83
C ALA A 705 -20.68 -16.31 4.20
N LYS A 706 -20.50 -17.60 4.46
CA LYS A 706 -21.28 -18.74 3.91
C LYS A 706 -21.25 -18.89 2.38
N LEU A 707 -20.30 -18.25 1.70
CA LEU A 707 -20.06 -18.36 0.25
C LEU A 707 -19.34 -19.67 -0.15
N LEU A 708 -18.71 -20.37 0.81
CA LEU A 708 -18.05 -21.66 0.58
C LEU A 708 -18.53 -22.74 1.55
N THR A 709 -19.09 -23.83 1.00
CA THR A 709 -19.41 -25.07 1.72
C THR A 709 -18.14 -25.79 2.16
N SER A 710 -18.20 -26.55 3.26
CA SER A 710 -17.01 -27.11 3.92
C SER A 710 -16.28 -28.22 3.15
N GLU A 711 -16.92 -28.85 2.16
CA GLU A 711 -16.47 -30.14 1.62
C GLU A 711 -15.45 -30.01 0.46
N LEU A 712 -15.63 -29.06 -0.46
CA LEU A 712 -14.71 -28.82 -1.60
C LEU A 712 -13.37 -28.16 -1.18
N SER A 713 -12.98 -28.27 0.09
CA SER A 713 -12.18 -27.22 0.74
C SER A 713 -10.71 -27.58 1.01
N ASN A 714 -10.33 -28.83 0.78
CA ASN A 714 -8.97 -29.38 0.98
C ASN A 714 -8.35 -30.07 -0.25
N SER A 715 -9.12 -30.36 -1.30
CA SER A 715 -8.58 -30.91 -2.54
C SER A 715 -7.74 -29.86 -3.30
N VAL A 716 -6.64 -30.31 -3.92
CA VAL A 716 -6.09 -29.58 -5.06
C VAL A 716 -7.11 -29.72 -6.18
N SER A 717 -7.53 -28.59 -6.77
CA SER A 717 -8.64 -28.52 -7.73
C SER A 717 -8.30 -29.28 -9.03
N SER A 718 -8.75 -30.53 -9.11
CA SER A 718 -8.62 -31.40 -10.27
C SER A 718 -9.72 -31.19 -11.32
N HIS A 719 -10.57 -30.18 -11.16
CA HIS A 719 -11.51 -29.74 -12.20
C HIS A 719 -10.81 -28.79 -13.18
N ASP A 720 -11.16 -28.88 -14.47
CA ASP A 720 -10.67 -27.93 -15.47
C ASP A 720 -11.33 -26.56 -15.28
N PRO A 721 -10.55 -25.47 -15.14
CA PRO A 721 -11.08 -24.16 -14.82
C PRO A 721 -11.88 -23.59 -16.00
N SER A 722 -13.19 -23.38 -15.83
CA SER A 722 -14.06 -22.85 -16.89
C SER A 722 -13.67 -21.39 -17.23
N PRO A 723 -13.07 -21.12 -18.41
CA PRO A 723 -12.57 -19.78 -18.73
C PRO A 723 -13.69 -18.74 -18.77
N ILE A 724 -14.83 -19.15 -19.32
CA ILE A 724 -16.00 -18.29 -19.57
C ILE A 724 -16.57 -17.79 -18.25
N ARG A 725 -16.89 -18.68 -17.30
CA ARG A 725 -17.46 -18.29 -15.99
C ARG A 725 -16.52 -17.40 -15.18
N ILE A 726 -15.21 -17.67 -15.22
CA ILE A 726 -14.20 -16.83 -14.55
C ILE A 726 -14.20 -15.43 -15.17
N LEU A 727 -14.15 -15.31 -16.50
CA LEU A 727 -14.11 -14.03 -17.19
C LEU A 727 -15.42 -13.24 -17.08
N GLN A 728 -16.59 -13.90 -17.11
CA GLN A 728 -17.89 -13.29 -16.81
C GLN A 728 -17.96 -12.78 -15.35
N SER A 729 -17.42 -13.55 -14.38
CA SER A 729 -17.33 -13.10 -12.99
C SER A 729 -16.44 -11.86 -12.85
N PHE A 730 -15.34 -11.78 -13.62
CA PHE A 730 -14.50 -10.58 -13.66
C PHE A 730 -15.21 -9.40 -14.35
N LEU A 731 -15.91 -9.61 -15.47
CA LEU A 731 -16.70 -8.56 -16.14
C LEU A 731 -17.72 -7.92 -15.20
N ALA A 732 -18.39 -8.69 -14.33
CA ALA A 732 -19.34 -8.15 -13.34
C ALA A 732 -18.72 -7.10 -12.37
N GLY A 733 -17.39 -7.08 -12.18
CA GLY A 733 -16.70 -6.03 -11.42
C GLY A 733 -15.82 -5.09 -12.25
N PHE A 734 -15.67 -5.33 -13.55
CA PHE A 734 -14.78 -4.59 -14.46
C PHE A 734 -15.42 -4.22 -15.80
N ALA A 735 -16.76 -4.23 -15.92
CA ALA A 735 -17.49 -3.92 -17.17
C ALA A 735 -17.13 -2.56 -17.77
N THR A 736 -16.87 -1.56 -16.91
CA THR A 736 -16.41 -0.22 -17.30
C THR A 736 -14.96 -0.19 -17.80
N ASN A 737 -14.14 -1.18 -17.44
CA ASN A 737 -12.73 -1.33 -17.82
C ASN A 737 -12.58 -2.29 -19.02
N THR A 738 -13.35 -2.01 -20.08
CA THR A 738 -13.39 -2.80 -21.31
C THR A 738 -13.02 -1.94 -22.53
N ALA A 739 -12.38 -2.57 -23.52
CA ALA A 739 -12.02 -1.93 -24.78
C ALA A 739 -12.23 -2.88 -25.97
N ARG A 740 -12.70 -2.32 -27.09
CA ARG A 740 -12.95 -3.04 -28.34
C ARG A 740 -11.88 -2.74 -29.37
N LEU A 741 -11.58 -3.71 -30.23
CA LEU A 741 -10.73 -3.53 -31.40
C LEU A 741 -11.48 -2.70 -32.45
N VAL A 742 -10.81 -1.70 -33.02
CA VAL A 742 -11.32 -0.82 -34.07
C VAL A 742 -10.66 -1.21 -35.41
N PRO A 743 -11.30 -1.00 -36.59
CA PRO A 743 -10.70 -1.37 -37.87
C PRO A 743 -9.35 -0.71 -38.21
N ASP A 744 -9.00 0.39 -37.53
CA ASP A 744 -7.65 0.99 -37.57
C ASP A 744 -6.56 0.13 -36.88
N GLY A 745 -6.95 -0.97 -36.23
CA GLY A 745 -6.09 -1.88 -35.49
C GLY A 745 -5.75 -1.43 -34.08
N SER A 746 -6.32 -0.32 -33.59
CA SER A 746 -6.20 0.16 -32.21
C SER A 746 -7.32 -0.39 -31.32
N TYR A 747 -7.06 -0.42 -30.01
CA TYR A 747 -8.13 -0.63 -29.02
C TYR A 747 -8.68 0.72 -28.56
N ARG A 748 -10.00 0.82 -28.41
CA ARG A 748 -10.67 1.98 -27.79
C ARG A 748 -11.57 1.53 -26.64
N THR A 749 -11.50 2.23 -25.52
CA THR A 749 -12.34 1.94 -24.35
C THR A 749 -13.82 2.10 -24.70
N ILE A 750 -14.66 1.17 -24.23
CA ILE A 750 -16.10 1.22 -24.50
C ILE A 750 -16.71 2.39 -23.72
N VAL A 751 -16.33 2.54 -22.45
CA VAL A 751 -16.58 3.77 -21.69
C VAL A 751 -15.58 4.85 -22.13
N GLY A 752 -16.08 5.93 -22.73
CA GLY A 752 -15.28 7.13 -23.05
C GLY A 752 -14.50 7.14 -24.37
N ASN A 753 -14.51 6.05 -25.16
CA ASN A 753 -13.94 5.99 -26.52
C ASN A 753 -12.45 6.41 -26.62
N GLN A 754 -11.65 6.15 -25.59
CA GLN A 754 -10.23 6.55 -25.52
C GLN A 754 -9.33 5.47 -26.12
N THR A 755 -8.35 5.86 -26.94
CA THR A 755 -7.36 4.93 -27.48
C THR A 755 -6.45 4.37 -26.37
N VAL A 756 -6.27 3.05 -26.36
CA VAL A 756 -5.45 2.32 -25.39
C VAL A 756 -4.59 1.26 -26.08
N ALA A 757 -3.42 0.97 -25.54
CA ALA A 757 -2.55 -0.12 -25.98
C ALA A 757 -2.49 -1.23 -24.91
N ILE A 758 -2.40 -2.50 -25.33
CA ILE A 758 -2.06 -3.59 -24.42
C ILE A 758 -0.63 -3.35 -23.89
N HIS A 759 -0.41 -3.48 -22.59
CA HIS A 759 0.92 -3.26 -21.99
C HIS A 759 1.90 -4.39 -22.37
N PRO A 760 3.20 -4.09 -22.63
CA PRO A 760 4.19 -5.10 -23.05
C PRO A 760 4.49 -6.25 -22.06
N SER A 761 3.88 -6.25 -20.88
CA SER A 761 3.98 -7.33 -19.89
C SER A 761 2.81 -8.33 -19.94
N SER A 762 1.86 -8.15 -20.87
CA SER A 762 0.67 -9.00 -21.00
C SER A 762 0.91 -10.15 -21.97
N VAL A 763 0.35 -11.32 -21.68
CA VAL A 763 0.36 -12.49 -22.58
C VAL A 763 -0.44 -12.23 -23.87
N LEU A 764 -1.26 -11.17 -23.89
CA LEU A 764 -1.97 -10.68 -25.08
C LEU A 764 -1.22 -9.59 -25.87
N PHE A 765 -0.02 -9.20 -25.46
CA PHE A 765 0.76 -8.22 -26.23
C PHE A 765 1.05 -8.73 -27.65
N GLY A 766 0.88 -7.85 -28.66
CA GLY A 766 0.99 -8.19 -30.08
C GLY A 766 -0.17 -8.99 -30.67
N LYS A 767 -1.04 -9.60 -29.85
CA LYS A 767 -2.20 -10.37 -30.30
C LYS A 767 -3.40 -9.44 -30.51
N LYS A 768 -4.23 -9.75 -31.51
CA LYS A 768 -5.51 -9.06 -31.78
C LYS A 768 -6.67 -9.99 -31.47
N VAL A 769 -7.53 -9.58 -30.56
CA VAL A 769 -8.81 -10.19 -30.19
C VAL A 769 -9.92 -9.13 -30.28
N GLU A 770 -11.16 -9.54 -30.46
CA GLU A 770 -12.32 -8.65 -30.65
C GLU A 770 -12.45 -7.59 -29.55
N ALA A 771 -12.51 -8.02 -28.29
CA ALA A 771 -12.55 -7.14 -27.13
C ALA A 771 -11.63 -7.65 -26.01
N ILE A 772 -11.26 -6.72 -25.13
CA ILE A 772 -10.41 -6.94 -23.97
C ILE A 772 -11.02 -6.30 -22.73
N MET A 773 -10.81 -6.97 -21.59
CA MET A 773 -11.06 -6.47 -20.24
C MET A 773 -9.71 -6.28 -19.54
N TYR A 774 -9.56 -5.22 -18.74
CA TYR A 774 -8.31 -4.89 -18.06
C TYR A 774 -8.50 -4.44 -16.60
N ASN A 775 -7.50 -4.67 -15.75
CA ASN A 775 -7.57 -4.29 -14.33
C ASN A 775 -7.13 -2.85 -14.09
N GLU A 776 -6.02 -2.43 -14.69
CA GLU A 776 -5.48 -1.08 -14.56
C GLU A 776 -5.43 -0.37 -15.92
N PHE A 777 -5.84 0.90 -15.93
CA PHE A 777 -5.58 1.84 -17.02
C PHE A 777 -4.47 2.80 -16.58
N VAL A 778 -3.27 2.63 -17.11
CA VAL A 778 -2.07 3.37 -16.68
C VAL A 778 -1.62 4.31 -17.79
N PHE A 779 -1.48 5.60 -17.48
CA PHE A 779 -0.93 6.59 -18.40
C PHE A 779 0.56 6.83 -18.13
N THR A 780 1.40 6.68 -19.15
CA THR A 780 2.82 7.07 -19.11
C THR A 780 3.13 8.07 -20.23
N ASN A 781 3.79 7.64 -21.31
CA ASN A 781 3.90 8.41 -22.57
C ASN A 781 2.69 8.14 -23.50
N ARG A 782 1.98 7.03 -23.27
CA ARG A 782 0.69 6.68 -23.87
C ARG A 782 -0.16 5.92 -22.86
N SER A 783 -1.45 5.75 -23.16
CA SER A 783 -2.39 4.95 -22.38
C SER A 783 -2.14 3.44 -22.55
N TYR A 784 -2.01 2.73 -21.43
CA TYR A 784 -1.80 1.28 -21.40
C TYR A 784 -2.83 0.55 -20.53
N ALA A 785 -3.34 -0.57 -21.04
CA ALA A 785 -4.14 -1.53 -20.30
C ALA A 785 -3.24 -2.64 -19.70
N ARG A 786 -3.39 -2.94 -18.41
CA ARG A 786 -2.65 -4.00 -17.69
C ARG A 786 -3.58 -5.01 -17.03
N GLY A 787 -3.09 -6.25 -16.91
CA GLY A 787 -3.90 -7.38 -16.43
C GLY A 787 -5.03 -7.65 -17.43
N VAL A 788 -4.66 -7.98 -18.67
CA VAL A 788 -5.56 -8.01 -19.82
C VAL A 788 -6.02 -9.42 -20.11
N SER A 789 -7.32 -9.61 -20.32
CA SER A 789 -7.90 -10.86 -20.83
C SER A 789 -8.83 -10.60 -22.01
N ALA A 790 -8.91 -11.59 -22.90
CA ALA A 790 -9.81 -11.57 -24.05
C ALA A 790 -11.25 -11.86 -23.60
N VAL A 791 -12.21 -11.12 -24.14
CA VAL A 791 -13.64 -11.25 -23.84
C VAL A 791 -14.45 -11.06 -25.12
N GLN A 792 -15.68 -11.58 -25.15
CA GLN A 792 -16.61 -11.39 -26.27
C GLN A 792 -17.39 -10.07 -26.09
N MET A 793 -17.77 -9.42 -27.20
CA MET A 793 -18.57 -8.19 -27.14
C MET A 793 -19.93 -8.40 -26.48
N ASP A 794 -20.58 -9.55 -26.71
CA ASP A 794 -21.90 -9.86 -26.16
C ASP A 794 -21.91 -9.87 -24.62
N TRP A 795 -20.90 -10.48 -23.99
CA TRP A 795 -20.75 -10.49 -22.52
C TRP A 795 -20.54 -9.09 -21.94
N ILE A 796 -19.97 -8.16 -22.72
CA ILE A 796 -19.82 -6.76 -22.30
C ILE A 796 -21.16 -6.02 -22.44
N GLY A 797 -21.97 -6.37 -23.44
CA GLY A 797 -23.36 -5.91 -23.55
C GLY A 797 -24.19 -6.33 -22.33
N GLU A 798 -24.19 -7.62 -22.01
CA GLU A 798 -24.82 -8.19 -20.81
C GLU A 798 -24.34 -7.47 -19.52
N ALA A 799 -23.02 -7.36 -19.34
CA ALA A 799 -22.44 -6.76 -18.13
C ALA A 799 -22.61 -5.22 -18.02
N LEU A 800 -23.00 -4.53 -19.10
CA LEU A 800 -23.31 -3.09 -19.08
C LEU A 800 -24.81 -2.78 -19.11
N ALA A 801 -25.66 -3.74 -19.50
CA ALA A 801 -27.11 -3.64 -19.40
C ALA A 801 -27.61 -3.87 -17.97
N GLY A 802 -26.90 -4.70 -17.20
CA GLY A 802 -27.34 -5.22 -15.92
C GLY A 802 -28.10 -6.54 -16.07
N LYS A 803 -28.40 -7.20 -14.95
CA LYS A 803 -29.38 -8.29 -14.91
C LYS A 803 -30.76 -7.68 -14.68
N GLU A 804 -31.71 -7.98 -15.57
CA GLU A 804 -33.16 -7.69 -15.37
C GLU A 804 -33.74 -8.50 -14.20
#